data_AF-A0A1F0RCV7-F1
#
_entry.id   AF-A0A1F0RCV7-F1
#
_cell.length_a   1.000
_cell.length_b   1.000
_cell.length_c   1.000
_cell.angle_alpha   90.00
_cell.angle_beta   90.00
_cell.angle_gamma   90.00
#
_symmetry.space_group_name_H-M   'P 1'
#
loop_
_entity.id
_entity.type
_entity.pdbx_description
1 polymer ?
#
loop_
_entity_poly.entity_id
_entity_poly.type
_entity_poly.pdbx_seq_one_letter_code
_entity_poly.pdbx_strand_id
1 'polypeptide(L)'
;MESNTQGHGTIKKLRTGAVISTLAISALGVSTTVSANETEVAVNEPATKVIAKDEVKPKVPSQQDVDKAKAESDKANQDVAKQKEVVASTEAKIADAEKTIADTTKKVDEAKTVTPEKVAEAKADAQTKSDELAKAEDSVKSAEQSQADTAKKVADQTTVVNQAEASANKTASAVADAQKKVDDLSKSTTDTTKLQKDVDDLTKKVSDDQKSLETAKQSLDTAKSDEANKAKAIENANKAVNDAAKTESSAKQILDTAKSAEANSTKKVEDAKKALDVAKAGTTQKVQTGTKTVTTGGKATLNDGVAKSEFFESNGVVTSDAYLKAIKALAEGTGSYADVRKAIADGVENVPGSSLADIAAPNRLVFKSWKSNYNPQFSNTDSTTKVSVHDLTDEQLTDLALFYTALVNDLRSKVGTEPLKVTKESIAATKQALKDLFNKTFPAYNNMSEAELKANGFWGPESIKKVTESNQTQEHLDSVQGSGKLLNGVVANQVQYQGHNGAYQTMADLKANLLAFVGNMLYGSTGTGSNVSTAGTSRDNFSDALALLGLRGNYNAAGVGVDFYTTFNGLGYSAPATYALMLNTNGEAIDNPYQTLTGGKTEVVPVYETKTIVDEKALAKAQLAYDTAVKADQDAKAKLAEAQTKYDTAMKALADAQNQLANLQSGTVDIPALEKAVVDAQAQLDADKASLQSAKETLAVAKASAVDKANALSKAQAELVKAKAENTKAQQALTQAKEELEVLTKANGVAKQAVESATANRDKVKVLADEANKKSQDLETALTNKPAVLKELNSKLAEAQTKAGVLRAELETAKEALSKLQVTAKEKVAKYNELAKLKAEQDKAEADAKRLQDLQNKANEIRKNGGQPKEVLDANGKVVDVVDAKAQNKAVDVTVGTKEDRTYQAPAQATNAKAEPKKQLPNTGTKESNLLAVLGASIGLLALAGKRKYNR
;
A
#
# COMPACT_ATOMS: atom_id res chain seq x y z
N MET A 1 -17.53 3.33 51.93
CA MET A 1 -18.94 3.35 52.38
C MET A 1 -19.16 4.65 53.11
N GLU A 2 -19.75 5.63 52.43
CA GLU A 2 -20.44 6.78 53.03
C GLU A 2 -21.48 7.20 51.98
N SER A 3 -22.74 7.26 52.39
CA SER A 3 -23.88 7.34 51.47
C SER A 3 -24.36 8.78 51.37
N ASN A 4 -24.01 9.47 50.28
CA ASN A 4 -24.56 10.78 49.98
C ASN A 4 -25.52 10.68 48.78
N THR A 5 -26.78 10.41 49.08
CA THR A 5 -27.87 10.28 48.09
C THR A 5 -28.26 11.65 47.55
N GLN A 6 -28.03 11.90 46.26
CA GLN A 6 -28.60 13.05 45.54
C GLN A 6 -29.73 12.61 44.61
N GLY A 7 -30.82 13.38 44.64
CA GLY A 7 -32.16 12.93 44.27
C GLY A 7 -32.38 12.53 42.81
N HIS A 8 -33.30 11.57 42.63
CA HIS A 8 -33.93 11.29 41.35
C HIS A 8 -34.71 12.51 40.84
N GLY A 9 -34.19 13.15 39.79
CA GLY A 9 -34.94 14.12 38.99
C GLY A 9 -36.04 13.41 38.19
N THR A 10 -37.28 13.46 38.68
CA THR A 10 -38.44 12.93 37.94
C THR A 10 -38.70 13.77 36.69
N ILE A 11 -38.51 13.19 35.51
CA ILE A 11 -38.81 13.84 34.23
C ILE A 11 -40.32 14.05 34.14
N LYS A 12 -40.73 15.31 34.30
CA LYS A 12 -42.11 15.77 34.17
C LYS A 12 -42.56 15.59 32.72
N LYS A 13 -43.51 14.69 32.47
CA LYS A 13 -44.09 14.46 31.13
C LYS A 13 -44.63 15.77 30.54
N LEU A 14 -43.95 16.34 29.55
CA LEU A 14 -44.58 17.33 28.67
C LEU A 14 -45.62 16.61 27.82
N ARG A 15 -46.87 17.05 27.90
CA ARG A 15 -47.96 16.56 27.05
C ARG A 15 -47.90 17.28 25.71
N THR A 16 -47.86 16.53 24.62
CA THR A 16 -48.04 17.04 23.27
C THR A 16 -49.41 17.72 23.15
N GLY A 17 -49.42 19.01 22.83
CA GLY A 17 -50.62 19.84 22.72
C GLY A 17 -50.67 20.58 21.39
N ALA A 18 -50.77 19.84 20.27
CA ALA A 18 -50.98 20.42 18.95
C ALA A 18 -52.44 20.20 18.53
N VAL A 19 -53.30 21.21 18.78
CA VAL A 19 -54.65 21.26 18.22
C VAL A 19 -54.54 21.88 16.83
N ILE A 20 -54.70 21.06 15.80
CA ILE A 20 -54.80 21.54 14.41
C ILE A 20 -56.23 22.07 14.21
N SER A 21 -56.39 23.39 14.18
CA SER A 21 -57.64 24.02 13.79
C SER A 21 -57.87 23.82 12.28
N THR A 22 -58.82 22.95 11.94
CA THR A 22 -59.27 22.70 10.58
C THR A 22 -59.92 23.93 9.95
N LEU A 23 -59.49 24.27 8.74
CA LEU A 23 -60.12 25.30 7.92
C LEU A 23 -61.46 24.76 7.36
N ALA A 24 -62.58 25.31 7.84
CA ALA A 24 -63.91 24.91 7.37
C ALA A 24 -64.36 25.78 6.18
N ILE A 25 -64.70 25.16 5.05
CA ILE A 25 -65.32 25.81 3.89
C ILE A 25 -66.71 25.21 3.68
N SER A 26 -67.73 26.05 3.85
CA SER A 26 -69.12 25.79 3.49
C SER A 26 -69.88 27.13 3.53
N ALA A 27 -70.86 27.47 2.70
CA ALA A 27 -71.33 27.08 1.37
C ALA A 27 -72.74 27.70 1.27
N LEU A 28 -73.00 28.49 0.22
CA LEU A 28 -74.32 28.82 -0.35
C LEU A 28 -75.36 29.62 0.49
N GLY A 29 -76.05 30.55 -0.18
CA GLY A 29 -77.22 31.26 0.36
C GLY A 29 -77.66 32.45 -0.49
N VAL A 30 -78.52 32.23 -1.48
CA VAL A 30 -79.10 33.28 -2.36
C VAL A 30 -80.38 33.85 -1.75
N SER A 31 -80.60 35.16 -1.85
CA SER A 31 -81.96 35.71 -1.89
C SER A 31 -82.04 37.04 -2.66
N THR A 32 -83.11 37.15 -3.45
CA THR A 32 -83.72 38.36 -4.03
C THR A 32 -84.06 39.40 -2.95
N THR A 33 -84.16 40.71 -3.24
CA THR A 33 -85.32 41.32 -3.93
C THR A 33 -85.04 42.67 -4.60
N VAL A 34 -85.76 42.92 -5.70
CA VAL A 34 -86.02 44.25 -6.28
C VAL A 34 -87.31 44.78 -5.68
N SER A 35 -87.46 46.10 -5.52
CA SER A 35 -88.79 46.72 -5.47
C SER A 35 -88.75 48.18 -5.92
N ALA A 36 -89.74 48.58 -6.70
CA ALA A 36 -89.98 49.93 -7.17
C ALA A 36 -91.43 50.34 -6.82
N ASN A 37 -91.68 51.65 -6.68
CA ASN A 37 -92.82 52.40 -7.24
C ASN A 37 -92.71 53.89 -6.80
N GLU A 38 -92.94 54.87 -7.68
CA GLU A 38 -94.24 55.53 -7.98
C GLU A 38 -94.91 56.11 -6.72
N THR A 39 -95.40 57.35 -6.64
CA THR A 39 -95.68 58.48 -7.57
C THR A 39 -95.60 59.77 -6.70
N GLU A 40 -95.71 61.04 -7.11
CA GLU A 40 -96.47 61.75 -8.15
C GLU A 40 -95.94 63.22 -8.18
N VAL A 41 -96.12 63.97 -9.28
CA VAL A 41 -95.77 65.42 -9.33
C VAL A 41 -97.01 66.24 -9.64
N ALA A 42 -97.36 67.17 -8.76
CA ALA A 42 -98.54 68.03 -8.92
C ALA A 42 -98.28 69.20 -9.89
N VAL A 43 -99.20 69.37 -10.83
CA VAL A 43 -99.26 70.48 -11.80
C VAL A 43 -99.91 71.71 -11.16
N ASN A 44 -99.46 72.91 -11.51
CA ASN A 44 -100.32 74.10 -11.44
C ASN A 44 -99.97 75.13 -12.52
N GLU A 45 -101.00 75.51 -13.27
CA GLU A 45 -101.09 76.58 -14.29
C GLU A 45 -102.30 77.45 -13.90
N PRO A 46 -102.67 78.56 -14.59
CA PRO A 46 -101.97 79.38 -15.58
C PRO A 46 -102.08 80.91 -15.28
N ALA A 47 -101.54 81.77 -16.17
CA ALA A 47 -102.14 83.10 -16.46
C ALA A 47 -101.67 83.71 -17.81
N THR A 48 -102.61 84.21 -18.60
CA THR A 48 -102.46 84.71 -19.99
C THR A 48 -102.35 86.24 -20.12
N LYS A 49 -101.74 86.76 -21.21
CA LYS A 49 -102.31 87.92 -21.98
C LYS A 49 -101.68 88.23 -23.36
N VAL A 50 -102.52 88.16 -24.42
CA VAL A 50 -102.82 89.17 -25.49
C VAL A 50 -101.61 89.91 -26.15
N ILE A 51 -101.25 89.71 -27.43
CA ILE A 51 -101.92 89.96 -28.76
C ILE A 51 -101.98 91.44 -29.23
N ALA A 52 -101.29 91.72 -30.35
CA ALA A 52 -101.65 92.60 -31.50
C ALA A 52 -100.55 92.38 -32.56
N LYS A 53 -100.74 91.82 -33.77
CA LYS A 53 -101.66 92.05 -34.90
C LYS A 53 -101.53 93.44 -35.56
N ASP A 54 -100.95 93.45 -36.76
CA ASP A 54 -101.34 94.36 -37.84
C ASP A 54 -101.14 93.70 -39.21
N GLU A 55 -101.98 94.04 -40.20
CA GLU A 55 -102.20 93.25 -41.42
C GLU A 55 -102.49 94.16 -42.62
N VAL A 56 -101.60 94.24 -43.62
CA VAL A 56 -101.84 95.01 -44.87
C VAL A 56 -101.45 94.19 -46.11
N LYS A 57 -102.34 94.19 -47.10
CA LYS A 57 -102.37 93.27 -48.26
C LYS A 57 -101.24 93.50 -49.30
N PRO A 58 -100.91 92.46 -50.11
CA PRO A 58 -99.67 92.41 -50.87
C PRO A 58 -99.74 92.90 -52.31
N LYS A 59 -98.54 93.15 -52.87
CA LYS A 59 -98.26 93.40 -54.29
C LYS A 59 -97.97 92.06 -55.00
N VAL A 60 -98.39 91.93 -56.27
CA VAL A 60 -98.32 90.66 -57.04
C VAL A 60 -96.85 90.21 -57.30
N PRO A 61 -96.49 88.93 -57.06
CA PRO A 61 -95.12 88.41 -57.18
C PRO A 61 -94.74 87.84 -58.56
N SER A 62 -93.44 87.75 -58.87
CA SER A 62 -92.90 87.24 -60.14
C SER A 62 -92.27 85.84 -60.02
N GLN A 63 -91.99 85.17 -61.15
CA GLN A 63 -91.33 83.85 -61.16
C GLN A 63 -89.92 83.88 -60.51
N GLN A 64 -89.17 84.97 -60.73
CA GLN A 64 -87.83 85.13 -60.16
C GLN A 64 -87.87 85.23 -58.62
N ASP A 65 -88.98 85.71 -58.05
CA ASP A 65 -89.19 85.73 -56.60
C ASP A 65 -89.40 84.32 -56.03
N VAL A 66 -90.04 83.41 -56.80
CA VAL A 66 -90.26 82.01 -56.39
C VAL A 66 -88.95 81.24 -56.35
N ASP A 67 -88.13 81.32 -57.40
CA ASP A 67 -86.85 80.60 -57.48
C ASP A 67 -85.83 81.13 -56.46
N LYS A 68 -85.83 82.45 -56.22
CA LYS A 68 -85.05 83.07 -55.14
C LYS A 68 -85.52 82.59 -53.76
N ALA A 69 -86.83 82.57 -53.51
CA ALA A 69 -87.37 82.05 -52.25
C ALA A 69 -87.05 80.57 -52.05
N LYS A 70 -87.01 79.77 -53.13
CA LYS A 70 -86.57 78.37 -53.09
C LYS A 70 -85.11 78.24 -52.66
N ALA A 71 -84.21 78.97 -53.30
CA ALA A 71 -82.78 78.95 -52.96
C ALA A 71 -82.54 79.43 -51.51
N GLU A 72 -83.26 80.46 -51.06
CA GLU A 72 -83.22 80.93 -49.66
C GLU A 72 -83.77 79.87 -48.68
N SER A 73 -84.82 79.14 -49.03
CA SER A 73 -85.38 78.01 -48.27
C SER A 73 -84.40 76.84 -48.18
N ASP A 74 -83.85 76.39 -49.31
CA ASP A 74 -82.94 75.25 -49.37
C ASP A 74 -81.62 75.57 -48.64
N LYS A 75 -81.13 76.81 -48.71
CA LYS A 75 -80.00 77.31 -47.92
C LYS A 75 -80.30 77.34 -46.42
N ALA A 76 -81.47 77.85 -46.02
CA ALA A 76 -81.87 77.88 -44.61
C ALA A 76 -82.01 76.46 -44.02
N ASN A 77 -82.52 75.50 -44.79
CA ASN A 77 -82.59 74.09 -44.37
C ASN A 77 -81.20 73.44 -44.25
N GLN A 78 -80.25 73.76 -45.14
CA GLN A 78 -78.86 73.32 -44.99
C GLN A 78 -78.17 73.93 -43.77
N ASP A 79 -78.47 75.19 -43.43
CA ASP A 79 -77.92 75.83 -42.24
C ASP A 79 -78.51 75.22 -40.95
N VAL A 80 -79.80 74.86 -40.94
CA VAL A 80 -80.42 74.05 -39.88
C VAL A 80 -79.74 72.68 -39.75
N ALA A 81 -79.43 72.00 -40.85
CA ALA A 81 -78.76 70.69 -40.82
C ALA A 81 -77.34 70.79 -40.23
N LYS A 82 -76.52 71.74 -40.70
CA LYS A 82 -75.18 72.01 -40.16
C LYS A 82 -75.23 72.40 -38.69
N GLN A 83 -76.21 73.21 -38.29
CA GLN A 83 -76.36 73.62 -36.89
C GLN A 83 -76.79 72.43 -35.99
N LYS A 84 -77.52 71.44 -36.50
CA LYS A 84 -77.78 70.17 -35.78
C LYS A 84 -76.49 69.37 -35.56
N GLU A 85 -75.60 69.30 -36.54
CA GLU A 85 -74.29 68.64 -36.40
C GLU A 85 -73.42 69.34 -35.35
N VAL A 86 -73.44 70.68 -35.31
CA VAL A 86 -72.78 71.48 -34.25
C VAL A 86 -73.35 71.15 -32.87
N VAL A 87 -74.68 71.12 -32.73
CA VAL A 87 -75.35 70.74 -31.47
C VAL A 87 -74.93 69.34 -31.01
N ALA A 88 -74.98 68.33 -31.91
CA ALA A 88 -74.60 66.96 -31.59
C ALA A 88 -73.11 66.81 -31.24
N SER A 89 -72.22 67.55 -31.94
CA SER A 89 -70.79 67.57 -31.63
C SER A 89 -70.51 68.19 -30.25
N THR A 90 -71.23 69.25 -29.88
CA THR A 90 -71.10 69.87 -28.56
C THR A 90 -71.67 68.97 -27.45
N GLU A 91 -72.79 68.28 -27.69
CA GLU A 91 -73.34 67.27 -26.76
C GLU A 91 -72.35 66.12 -26.51
N ALA A 92 -71.68 65.60 -27.55
CA ALA A 92 -70.63 64.60 -27.39
C ALA A 92 -69.43 65.11 -26.57
N LYS A 93 -68.97 66.35 -26.82
CA LYS A 93 -67.89 66.99 -26.04
C LYS A 93 -68.27 67.21 -24.57
N ILE A 94 -69.54 67.46 -24.28
CA ILE A 94 -70.05 67.55 -22.90
C ILE A 94 -69.97 66.19 -22.21
N ALA A 95 -70.38 65.10 -22.87
CA ALA A 95 -70.28 63.75 -22.32
C ALA A 95 -68.83 63.35 -21.97
N ASP A 96 -67.86 63.68 -22.84
CA ASP A 96 -66.43 63.47 -22.55
C ASP A 96 -65.94 64.32 -21.36
N ALA A 97 -66.41 65.56 -21.26
CA ALA A 97 -66.10 66.44 -20.13
C ALA A 97 -66.73 65.93 -18.81
N GLU A 98 -67.97 65.45 -18.85
CA GLU A 98 -68.67 64.84 -17.70
C GLU A 98 -68.00 63.55 -17.24
N LYS A 99 -67.55 62.70 -18.16
CA LYS A 99 -66.72 61.54 -17.83
C LYS A 99 -65.40 61.95 -17.17
N THR A 100 -64.73 62.98 -17.71
CA THR A 100 -63.49 63.52 -17.13
C THR A 100 -63.72 64.09 -15.72
N ILE A 101 -64.87 64.72 -15.47
CA ILE A 101 -65.30 65.18 -14.16
C ILE A 101 -65.52 63.99 -13.22
N ALA A 102 -66.20 62.93 -13.65
CA ALA A 102 -66.43 61.74 -12.84
C ALA A 102 -65.13 61.00 -12.49
N ASP A 103 -64.24 60.75 -13.47
CA ASP A 103 -62.94 60.11 -13.25
C ASP A 103 -62.03 60.93 -12.33
N THR A 104 -62.04 62.26 -12.48
CA THR A 104 -61.28 63.17 -11.60
C THR A 104 -61.88 63.24 -10.19
N THR A 105 -63.21 63.27 -10.07
CA THR A 105 -63.92 63.23 -8.78
C THR A 105 -63.59 61.95 -8.02
N LYS A 106 -63.62 60.79 -8.69
CA LYS A 106 -63.23 59.50 -8.11
C LYS A 106 -61.79 59.52 -7.57
N LYS A 107 -60.84 60.08 -8.34
CA LYS A 107 -59.44 60.25 -7.90
C LYS A 107 -59.30 61.21 -6.72
N VAL A 108 -60.09 62.28 -6.69
CA VAL A 108 -60.17 63.20 -5.55
C VAL A 108 -60.67 62.46 -4.30
N ASP A 109 -61.67 61.60 -4.42
CA ASP A 109 -62.21 60.83 -3.31
C ASP A 109 -61.27 59.70 -2.85
N GLU A 110 -60.62 58.99 -3.78
CA GLU A 110 -59.53 58.05 -3.49
C GLU A 110 -58.40 58.75 -2.72
N ALA A 111 -57.94 59.92 -3.17
CA ALA A 111 -56.94 60.72 -2.45
C ALA A 111 -57.43 61.23 -1.08
N LYS A 112 -58.74 61.45 -0.87
CA LYS A 112 -59.29 61.80 0.45
C LYS A 112 -59.18 60.65 1.45
N THR A 113 -59.26 59.39 1.02
CA THR A 113 -59.19 58.20 1.92
C THR A 113 -57.87 58.04 2.67
N VAL A 114 -56.78 58.63 2.17
CA VAL A 114 -55.49 58.65 2.88
C VAL A 114 -55.57 59.64 4.04
N THR A 115 -55.75 59.16 5.27
CA THR A 115 -55.86 59.98 6.49
C THR A 115 -54.66 59.80 7.42
N PRO A 116 -54.39 60.75 8.33
CA PRO A 116 -53.41 60.57 9.41
C PRO A 116 -53.69 59.31 10.26
N GLU A 117 -54.96 58.99 10.47
CA GLU A 117 -55.42 57.79 11.17
C GLU A 117 -54.99 56.50 10.44
N LYS A 118 -55.14 56.42 9.11
CA LYS A 118 -54.67 55.26 8.33
C LYS A 118 -53.14 55.13 8.27
N VAL A 119 -52.41 56.24 8.34
CA VAL A 119 -50.94 56.20 8.54
C VAL A 119 -50.58 55.72 9.95
N ALA A 120 -51.32 56.14 10.98
CA ALA A 120 -51.09 55.70 12.36
C ALA A 120 -51.41 54.19 12.53
N GLU A 121 -52.51 53.69 11.96
CA GLU A 121 -52.82 52.26 11.90
C GLU A 121 -51.69 51.46 11.22
N ALA A 122 -51.21 51.92 10.06
CA ALA A 122 -50.13 51.23 9.33
C ALA A 122 -48.79 51.27 10.09
N LYS A 123 -48.48 52.35 10.80
CA LYS A 123 -47.30 52.44 11.69
C LYS A 123 -47.42 51.49 12.89
N ALA A 124 -48.60 51.36 13.48
CA ALA A 124 -48.84 50.45 14.59
C ALA A 124 -48.74 48.97 14.16
N ASP A 125 -49.27 48.62 12.98
CA ASP A 125 -49.11 47.28 12.37
C ASP A 125 -47.63 46.98 12.06
N ALA A 126 -46.93 47.92 11.41
CA ALA A 126 -45.49 47.79 11.14
C ALA A 126 -44.65 47.62 12.42
N GLN A 127 -44.93 48.38 13.49
CA GLN A 127 -44.27 48.19 14.78
C GLN A 127 -44.59 46.81 15.39
N THR A 128 -45.86 46.39 15.34
CA THR A 128 -46.27 45.06 15.84
C THR A 128 -45.54 43.93 15.10
N LYS A 129 -45.35 44.05 13.77
CA LYS A 129 -44.59 43.07 12.98
C LYS A 129 -43.09 43.15 13.20
N SER A 130 -42.54 44.32 13.51
CA SER A 130 -41.16 44.46 13.99
C SER A 130 -40.94 43.75 15.34
N ASP A 131 -41.87 43.93 16.28
CA ASP A 131 -41.83 43.26 17.60
C ASP A 131 -42.02 41.74 17.50
N GLU A 132 -42.85 41.27 16.55
CA GLU A 132 -42.95 39.84 16.20
C GLU A 132 -41.64 39.30 15.60
N LEU A 133 -40.97 40.07 14.73
CA LEU A 133 -39.69 39.69 14.14
C LEU A 133 -38.59 39.56 15.21
N ALA A 134 -38.47 40.54 16.11
CA ALA A 134 -37.51 40.50 17.21
C ALA A 134 -37.69 39.23 18.09
N LYS A 135 -38.94 38.88 18.42
CA LYS A 135 -39.26 37.63 19.15
C LYS A 135 -38.90 36.37 18.37
N ALA A 136 -39.06 36.40 17.04
CA ALA A 136 -38.66 35.28 16.18
C ALA A 136 -37.13 35.14 16.10
N GLU A 137 -36.39 36.24 16.05
CA GLU A 137 -34.91 36.23 16.10
C GLU A 137 -34.38 35.74 17.45
N ASP A 138 -34.98 36.16 18.57
CA ASP A 138 -34.62 35.63 19.90
C ASP A 138 -34.99 34.15 20.06
N SER A 139 -36.04 33.68 19.38
CA SER A 139 -36.38 32.26 19.30
C SER A 139 -35.34 31.46 18.50
N VAL A 140 -34.77 32.03 17.43
CA VAL A 140 -33.64 31.43 16.69
C VAL A 140 -32.41 31.33 17.60
N LYS A 141 -31.98 32.42 18.25
CA LYS A 141 -30.82 32.42 19.18
C LYS A 141 -31.00 31.38 20.30
N SER A 142 -32.21 31.26 20.84
CA SER A 142 -32.53 30.29 21.91
C SER A 142 -32.45 28.85 21.41
N ALA A 143 -32.88 28.58 20.17
CA ALA A 143 -32.75 27.27 19.54
C ALA A 143 -31.28 26.95 19.20
N GLU A 144 -30.51 27.93 18.70
CA GLU A 144 -29.07 27.78 18.40
C GLU A 144 -28.27 27.48 19.67
N GLN A 145 -28.52 28.21 20.77
CA GLN A 145 -27.92 27.91 22.07
C GLN A 145 -28.31 26.50 22.56
N SER A 146 -29.58 26.12 22.41
CA SER A 146 -30.04 24.77 22.79
C SER A 146 -29.33 23.67 21.98
N GLN A 147 -29.10 23.91 20.68
CA GLN A 147 -28.32 23.02 19.82
C GLN A 147 -26.85 22.96 20.25
N ALA A 148 -26.23 24.09 20.57
CA ALA A 148 -24.86 24.15 21.06
C ALA A 148 -24.69 23.38 22.38
N ASP A 149 -25.63 23.54 23.32
CA ASP A 149 -25.66 22.82 24.59
C ASP A 149 -25.83 21.30 24.40
N THR A 150 -26.71 20.87 23.47
CA THR A 150 -26.85 19.43 23.17
C THR A 150 -25.65 18.86 22.43
N ALA A 151 -25.03 19.63 21.52
CA ALA A 151 -23.82 19.22 20.83
C ALA A 151 -22.65 19.06 21.82
N LYS A 152 -22.50 20.00 22.78
CA LYS A 152 -21.51 19.87 23.86
C LYS A 152 -21.75 18.62 24.70
N LYS A 153 -23.00 18.34 25.11
CA LYS A 153 -23.34 17.13 25.87
C LYS A 153 -23.03 15.84 25.11
N VAL A 154 -23.24 15.81 23.79
CA VAL A 154 -22.84 14.67 22.94
C VAL A 154 -21.31 14.50 22.94
N ALA A 155 -20.54 15.59 22.84
CA ALA A 155 -19.08 15.54 22.92
C ALA A 155 -18.59 15.05 24.29
N ASP A 156 -19.09 15.64 25.38
CA ASP A 156 -18.77 15.25 26.76
C ASP A 156 -19.07 13.76 27.00
N GLN A 157 -20.24 13.27 26.56
CA GLN A 157 -20.64 11.86 26.71
C GLN A 157 -19.82 10.92 25.80
N THR A 158 -19.35 11.38 24.64
CA THR A 158 -18.44 10.59 23.79
C THR A 158 -17.15 10.26 24.54
N THR A 159 -16.62 11.22 25.29
CA THR A 159 -15.45 11.02 26.16
C THR A 159 -15.75 10.05 27.32
N VAL A 160 -16.95 10.09 27.90
CA VAL A 160 -17.41 9.10 28.91
C VAL A 160 -17.48 7.68 28.31
N VAL A 161 -18.03 7.52 27.10
CA VAL A 161 -18.07 6.23 26.39
C VAL A 161 -16.67 5.69 26.13
N ASN A 162 -15.74 6.54 25.68
CA ASN A 162 -14.34 6.14 25.45
C ASN A 162 -13.67 5.66 26.76
N GLN A 163 -13.89 6.36 27.88
CA GLN A 163 -13.37 5.95 29.19
C GLN A 163 -13.97 4.63 29.70
N ALA A 164 -15.27 4.41 29.47
CA ALA A 164 -15.95 3.16 29.82
C ALA A 164 -15.45 1.99 28.95
N GLU A 165 -15.18 2.23 27.66
CA GLU A 165 -14.65 1.22 26.74
C GLU A 165 -13.23 0.79 27.11
N ALA A 166 -12.37 1.77 27.40
CA ALA A 166 -11.03 1.54 27.91
C ALA A 166 -11.05 0.79 29.26
N SER A 167 -12.00 1.08 30.13
CA SER A 167 -12.20 0.36 31.41
C SER A 167 -12.66 -1.09 31.20
N ALA A 168 -13.54 -1.35 30.24
CA ALA A 168 -13.95 -2.69 29.85
C ALA A 168 -12.78 -3.50 29.25
N ASN A 169 -12.00 -2.90 28.36
CA ASN A 169 -10.83 -3.53 27.77
C ASN A 169 -9.75 -3.86 28.83
N LYS A 170 -9.43 -2.91 29.72
CA LYS A 170 -8.49 -3.12 30.84
C LYS A 170 -8.92 -4.26 31.77
N THR A 171 -10.21 -4.33 32.12
CA THR A 171 -10.73 -5.41 32.97
C THR A 171 -10.85 -6.75 32.25
N ALA A 172 -11.07 -6.77 30.93
CA ALA A 172 -10.98 -7.97 30.11
C ALA A 172 -9.54 -8.53 30.06
N SER A 173 -8.52 -7.66 29.90
CA SER A 173 -7.10 -8.06 29.98
C SER A 173 -6.76 -8.64 31.36
N ALA A 174 -7.23 -8.01 32.45
CA ALA A 174 -7.04 -8.54 33.80
C ALA A 174 -7.67 -9.93 34.01
N VAL A 175 -8.78 -10.25 33.34
CA VAL A 175 -9.35 -11.61 33.32
C VAL A 175 -8.44 -12.59 32.58
N ALA A 176 -7.88 -12.19 31.43
CA ALA A 176 -6.95 -13.02 30.67
C ALA A 176 -5.65 -13.30 31.45
N ASP A 177 -5.09 -12.28 32.12
CA ASP A 177 -3.91 -12.43 32.97
C ASP A 177 -4.15 -13.31 34.19
N ALA A 178 -5.30 -13.14 34.87
CA ALA A 178 -5.66 -14.00 35.98
C ALA A 178 -5.91 -15.45 35.54
N GLN A 179 -6.45 -15.66 34.33
CA GLN A 179 -6.59 -17.00 33.75
C GLN A 179 -5.21 -17.59 33.41
N LYS A 180 -4.32 -16.84 32.76
CA LYS A 180 -2.94 -17.28 32.47
C LYS A 180 -2.18 -17.63 33.76
N LYS A 181 -2.34 -16.84 34.83
CA LYS A 181 -1.76 -17.11 36.16
C LYS A 181 -2.26 -18.44 36.73
N VAL A 182 -3.56 -18.73 36.64
CA VAL A 182 -4.12 -20.05 37.03
C VAL A 182 -3.58 -21.17 36.14
N ASP A 183 -3.50 -20.95 34.83
CA ASP A 183 -3.05 -21.95 33.85
C ASP A 183 -1.54 -22.25 33.94
N ASP A 184 -0.72 -21.30 34.35
CA ASP A 184 0.73 -21.46 34.52
C ASP A 184 1.10 -22.03 35.91
N LEU A 185 0.28 -21.77 36.93
CA LEU A 185 0.41 -22.36 38.28
C LEU A 185 -0.17 -23.77 38.41
N SER A 186 -1.11 -24.16 37.54
CA SER A 186 -1.70 -25.52 37.55
C SER A 186 -0.85 -26.57 36.81
N LYS A 187 0.22 -26.17 36.12
CA LYS A 187 1.14 -27.07 35.40
C LYS A 187 2.33 -27.47 36.30
N SER A 188 2.64 -28.77 36.34
CA SER A 188 3.66 -29.32 37.26
C SER A 188 5.12 -28.97 36.92
N THR A 189 5.41 -28.48 35.72
CA THR A 189 6.78 -28.34 35.18
C THR A 189 6.98 -27.01 34.45
N THR A 190 6.57 -25.89 35.07
CA THR A 190 6.63 -24.57 34.44
C THR A 190 8.08 -24.10 34.24
N ASP A 191 8.47 -23.90 32.99
CA ASP A 191 9.82 -23.49 32.58
C ASP A 191 10.14 -22.07 33.08
N THR A 192 11.08 -21.96 34.01
CA THR A 192 11.49 -20.70 34.63
C THR A 192 12.29 -19.80 33.69
N THR A 193 12.92 -20.35 32.64
CA THR A 193 13.62 -19.56 31.62
C THR A 193 12.62 -18.88 30.69
N LYS A 194 11.56 -19.59 30.31
CA LYS A 194 10.43 -19.03 29.57
C LYS A 194 9.70 -17.94 30.37
N LEU A 195 9.41 -18.19 31.65
CA LEU A 195 8.78 -17.18 32.52
C LEU A 195 9.68 -15.95 32.74
N GLN A 196 11.00 -16.10 32.79
CA GLN A 196 11.92 -14.95 32.82
C GLN A 196 11.83 -14.15 31.52
N LYS A 197 11.81 -14.83 30.36
CA LYS A 197 11.62 -14.17 29.06
C LYS A 197 10.27 -13.43 28.96
N ASP A 198 9.17 -14.04 29.41
CA ASP A 198 7.85 -13.38 29.48
C ASP A 198 7.93 -12.07 30.31
N VAL A 199 8.67 -12.06 31.43
CA VAL A 199 8.89 -10.87 32.27
C VAL A 199 9.76 -9.81 31.57
N ASP A 200 10.81 -10.22 30.87
CA ASP A 200 11.72 -9.30 30.18
C ASP A 200 11.03 -8.64 28.97
N ASP A 201 10.29 -9.43 28.18
CA ASP A 201 9.51 -8.94 27.03
C ASP A 201 8.38 -8.00 27.50
N LEU A 202 7.64 -8.33 28.58
CA LEU A 202 6.64 -7.43 29.18
C LEU A 202 7.26 -6.17 29.79
N THR A 203 8.47 -6.25 30.35
CA THR A 203 9.19 -5.07 30.88
C THR A 203 9.53 -4.10 29.76
N LYS A 204 9.98 -4.60 28.61
CA LYS A 204 10.17 -3.79 27.41
C LYS A 204 8.85 -3.20 26.92
N LYS A 205 7.79 -4.01 26.83
CA LYS A 205 6.47 -3.58 26.37
C LYS A 205 5.94 -2.40 27.19
N VAL A 206 5.95 -2.49 28.53
CA VAL A 206 5.55 -1.40 29.44
C VAL A 206 6.36 -0.11 29.21
N SER A 207 7.66 -0.21 28.86
CA SER A 207 8.47 0.96 28.53
C SER A 207 8.06 1.61 27.21
N ASP A 208 7.69 0.82 26.22
CA ASP A 208 7.26 1.30 24.91
C ASP A 208 5.82 1.86 24.96
N ASP A 209 4.89 1.21 25.66
CA ASP A 209 3.54 1.73 25.91
C ASP A 209 3.56 3.06 26.68
N GLN A 210 4.51 3.25 27.61
CA GLN A 210 4.66 4.50 28.34
C GLN A 210 5.18 5.65 27.45
N LYS A 211 5.99 5.36 26.43
CA LYS A 211 6.35 6.35 25.38
C LYS A 211 5.13 6.65 24.51
N SER A 212 4.38 5.63 24.10
CA SER A 212 3.18 5.79 23.27
C SER A 212 2.12 6.66 23.94
N LEU A 213 1.90 6.50 25.24
CA LEU A 213 1.04 7.39 26.03
C LEU A 213 1.52 8.85 26.01
N GLU A 214 2.82 9.08 26.17
CA GLU A 214 3.39 10.43 26.18
C GLU A 214 3.25 11.08 24.79
N THR A 215 3.51 10.33 23.71
CA THR A 215 3.27 10.78 22.33
C THR A 215 1.80 11.07 22.06
N ALA A 216 0.86 10.25 22.58
CA ALA A 216 -0.57 10.50 22.43
C ALA A 216 -1.01 11.78 23.15
N LYS A 217 -0.55 11.99 24.39
CA LYS A 217 -0.82 13.23 25.16
C LYS A 217 -0.26 14.45 24.44
N GLN A 218 1.00 14.40 24.03
CA GLN A 218 1.64 15.49 23.30
C GLN A 218 0.89 15.80 21.99
N SER A 219 0.42 14.78 21.26
CA SER A 219 -0.39 14.97 20.05
C SER A 219 -1.73 15.65 20.34
N LEU A 220 -2.40 15.30 21.45
CA LEU A 220 -3.65 15.91 21.89
C LEU A 220 -3.45 17.37 22.34
N ASP A 221 -2.38 17.65 23.09
CA ASP A 221 -2.06 18.99 23.58
C ASP A 221 -1.65 19.92 22.41
N THR A 222 -0.86 19.42 21.47
CA THR A 222 -0.55 20.10 20.20
C THR A 222 -1.84 20.38 19.42
N ALA A 223 -2.69 19.39 19.20
CA ALA A 223 -3.97 19.57 18.50
C ALA A 223 -4.86 20.66 19.14
N LYS A 224 -5.00 20.65 20.47
CA LYS A 224 -5.77 21.66 21.22
C LYS A 224 -5.15 23.05 21.14
N SER A 225 -3.82 23.15 21.21
CA SER A 225 -3.11 24.43 21.06
C SER A 225 -3.22 24.98 19.64
N ASP A 226 -3.19 24.08 18.65
CA ASP A 226 -3.20 24.42 17.23
C ASP A 226 -4.59 24.86 16.75
N GLU A 227 -5.67 24.25 17.25
CA GLU A 227 -7.03 24.73 16.99
C GLU A 227 -7.28 26.13 17.59
N ALA A 228 -6.69 26.43 18.75
CA ALA A 228 -6.76 27.74 19.36
C ALA A 228 -5.96 28.83 18.61
N ASN A 229 -4.94 28.48 17.83
CA ASN A 229 -4.13 29.45 17.06
C ASN A 229 -3.56 28.87 15.75
N LYS A 230 -4.46 28.54 14.81
CA LYS A 230 -4.13 27.84 13.56
C LYS A 230 -3.04 28.50 12.69
N ALA A 231 -2.92 29.83 12.73
CA ALA A 231 -1.85 30.52 12.00
C ALA A 231 -0.47 30.26 12.61
N LYS A 232 -0.36 30.33 13.95
CA LYS A 232 0.88 30.02 14.68
C LYS A 232 1.19 28.52 14.64
N ALA A 233 0.17 27.67 14.67
CA ALA A 233 0.28 26.22 14.48
C ALA A 233 1.00 25.86 13.19
N ILE A 234 0.55 26.40 12.06
CA ILE A 234 1.15 26.13 10.75
C ILE A 234 2.59 26.66 10.68
N GLU A 235 2.89 27.83 11.27
CA GLU A 235 4.27 28.34 11.37
C GLU A 235 5.18 27.39 12.20
N ASN A 236 4.70 26.97 13.36
CA ASN A 236 5.41 26.05 14.26
C ASN A 236 5.61 24.67 13.62
N ALA A 237 4.60 24.13 12.95
CA ALA A 237 4.68 22.86 12.24
C ALA A 237 5.65 22.92 11.05
N ASN A 238 5.68 24.02 10.30
CA ASN A 238 6.71 24.26 9.27
C ASN A 238 8.12 24.28 9.90
N LYS A 239 8.30 24.92 11.07
CA LYS A 239 9.57 24.88 11.79
C LYS A 239 9.91 23.46 12.28
N ALA A 240 8.94 22.72 12.80
CA ALA A 240 9.11 21.34 13.25
C ALA A 240 9.50 20.39 12.11
N VAL A 241 8.89 20.51 10.93
CA VAL A 241 9.29 19.77 9.72
C VAL A 241 10.74 20.11 9.33
N ASN A 242 11.13 21.38 9.37
CA ASN A 242 12.51 21.77 9.07
C ASN A 242 13.52 21.23 10.09
N ASP A 243 13.19 21.24 11.39
CA ASP A 243 14.06 20.74 12.43
C ASP A 243 14.10 19.20 12.47
N ALA A 244 12.99 18.52 12.14
CA ALA A 244 12.95 17.07 11.91
C ALA A 244 13.76 16.67 10.67
N ALA A 245 13.73 17.45 9.59
CA ALA A 245 14.54 17.21 8.38
C ALA A 245 16.03 17.40 8.65
N LYS A 246 16.43 18.41 9.45
CA LYS A 246 17.82 18.53 9.93
C LYS A 246 18.22 17.34 10.80
N THR A 247 17.30 16.83 11.63
CA THR A 247 17.53 15.69 12.51
C THR A 247 17.68 14.39 11.72
N GLU A 248 16.83 14.15 10.72
CA GLU A 248 16.94 13.05 9.75
C GLU A 248 18.29 13.11 9.01
N SER A 249 18.64 14.27 8.44
CA SER A 249 19.91 14.44 7.74
C SER A 249 21.13 14.23 8.64
N SER A 250 21.06 14.69 9.91
CA SER A 250 22.11 14.46 10.91
C SER A 250 22.21 12.98 11.31
N ALA A 251 21.07 12.32 11.55
CA ALA A 251 21.02 10.90 11.83
C ALA A 251 21.51 10.07 10.63
N LYS A 252 21.25 10.53 9.41
CA LYS A 252 21.76 9.92 8.18
C LYS A 252 23.28 10.03 8.07
N GLN A 253 23.85 11.20 8.36
CA GLN A 253 25.31 11.36 8.42
C GLN A 253 25.95 10.46 9.48
N ILE A 254 25.31 10.32 10.65
CA ILE A 254 25.75 9.39 11.71
C ILE A 254 25.66 7.93 11.21
N LEU A 255 24.58 7.55 10.53
CA LEU A 255 24.39 6.22 9.94
C LEU A 255 25.43 5.92 8.86
N ASP A 256 25.68 6.83 7.93
CA ASP A 256 26.66 6.66 6.87
C ASP A 256 28.10 6.63 7.42
N THR A 257 28.37 7.37 8.50
CA THR A 257 29.61 7.29 9.28
C THR A 257 29.74 5.93 9.98
N ALA A 258 28.66 5.42 10.59
CA ALA A 258 28.66 4.12 11.27
C ALA A 258 28.82 2.95 10.28
N LYS A 259 28.19 3.01 9.10
CA LYS A 259 28.42 2.06 7.99
C LYS A 259 29.88 2.08 7.53
N SER A 260 30.46 3.26 7.40
CA SER A 260 31.88 3.41 7.03
C SER A 260 32.80 2.88 8.13
N ALA A 261 32.45 3.04 9.40
CA ALA A 261 33.20 2.49 10.52
C ALA A 261 33.12 0.95 10.59
N GLU A 262 31.94 0.37 10.33
CA GLU A 262 31.70 -1.07 10.30
C GLU A 262 32.41 -1.75 9.11
N ALA A 263 32.34 -1.16 7.91
CA ALA A 263 33.12 -1.64 6.76
C ALA A 263 34.64 -1.61 7.03
N ASN A 264 35.12 -0.57 7.72
CA ASN A 264 36.52 -0.46 8.14
C ASN A 264 36.90 -1.46 9.25
N SER A 265 36.01 -1.78 10.20
CA SER A 265 36.28 -2.79 11.22
C SER A 265 36.24 -4.21 10.65
N THR A 266 35.29 -4.52 9.77
CA THR A 266 35.21 -5.82 9.09
C THR A 266 36.45 -6.02 8.21
N LYS A 267 36.93 -4.99 7.50
CA LYS A 267 38.22 -5.07 6.79
C LYS A 267 39.41 -5.30 7.72
N LYS A 268 39.44 -4.67 8.90
CA LYS A 268 40.47 -4.96 9.92
C LYS A 268 40.39 -6.39 10.46
N VAL A 269 39.19 -6.97 10.59
CA VAL A 269 39.02 -8.40 10.93
C VAL A 269 39.60 -9.27 9.82
N GLU A 270 39.30 -9.01 8.56
CA GLU A 270 39.89 -9.76 7.43
C GLU A 270 41.42 -9.66 7.39
N ASP A 271 41.97 -8.46 7.55
CA ASP A 271 43.41 -8.23 7.49
C ASP A 271 44.14 -8.83 8.71
N ALA A 272 43.55 -8.74 9.91
CA ALA A 272 44.04 -9.43 11.10
C ALA A 272 43.91 -10.96 10.98
N LYS A 273 42.86 -11.46 10.31
CA LYS A 273 42.68 -12.89 10.01
C LYS A 273 43.76 -13.40 9.05
N LYS A 274 44.04 -12.66 7.97
CA LYS A 274 45.15 -12.95 7.04
C LYS A 274 46.49 -12.96 7.78
N ALA A 275 46.73 -11.99 8.67
CA ALA A 275 47.94 -11.94 9.48
C ALA A 275 48.05 -13.13 10.47
N LEU A 276 46.95 -13.53 11.08
CA LEU A 276 46.85 -14.72 11.95
C LEU A 276 47.08 -16.02 11.17
N ASP A 277 46.51 -16.16 9.97
CA ASP A 277 46.67 -17.35 9.15
C ASP A 277 48.09 -17.44 8.55
N VAL A 278 48.73 -16.30 8.24
CA VAL A 278 50.18 -16.22 7.95
C VAL A 278 51.03 -16.61 9.16
N ALA A 279 50.68 -16.16 10.37
CA ALA A 279 51.39 -16.56 11.59
C ALA A 279 51.26 -18.07 11.88
N LYS A 280 50.09 -18.67 11.62
CA LYS A 280 49.86 -20.13 11.73
C LYS A 280 50.63 -20.94 10.69
N ALA A 281 50.82 -20.42 9.47
CA ALA A 281 51.60 -21.08 8.43
C ALA A 281 53.09 -21.24 8.80
N GLY A 282 53.59 -20.42 9.73
CA GLY A 282 54.96 -20.44 10.20
C GLY A 282 55.98 -19.99 9.15
N THR A 283 57.25 -20.17 9.44
CA THR A 283 58.35 -19.92 8.49
C THR A 283 59.27 -21.14 8.37
N THR A 284 59.61 -21.51 7.14
CA THR A 284 60.59 -22.57 6.88
C THR A 284 62.00 -22.10 7.16
N GLN A 285 62.66 -22.73 8.12
CA GLN A 285 64.06 -22.48 8.47
C GLN A 285 64.89 -23.74 8.18
N LYS A 286 66.13 -23.55 7.72
CA LYS A 286 67.12 -24.64 7.69
C LYS A 286 67.66 -24.84 9.10
N VAL A 287 67.30 -25.94 9.73
CA VAL A 287 67.74 -26.31 11.07
C VAL A 287 68.74 -27.45 10.94
N GLN A 288 69.86 -27.38 11.66
CA GLN A 288 70.75 -28.53 11.80
C GLN A 288 70.04 -29.57 12.66
N THR A 289 69.61 -30.69 12.05
CA THR A 289 68.83 -31.74 12.73
C THR A 289 69.66 -32.91 13.21
N GLY A 290 70.93 -32.96 12.82
CA GLY A 290 71.89 -33.91 13.37
C GLY A 290 73.22 -33.89 12.66
N THR A 291 73.97 -34.97 12.84
CA THR A 291 75.21 -35.27 12.13
C THR A 291 75.07 -36.61 11.43
N LYS A 292 75.73 -36.75 10.29
CA LYS A 292 75.85 -37.98 9.51
C LYS A 292 77.28 -38.50 9.65
N THR A 293 77.42 -39.70 10.20
CA THR A 293 78.71 -40.37 10.30
C THR A 293 78.92 -41.24 9.07
N VAL A 294 79.80 -40.79 8.17
CA VAL A 294 80.26 -41.56 7.02
C VAL A 294 81.57 -42.25 7.41
N THR A 295 81.53 -43.58 7.43
CA THR A 295 82.74 -44.40 7.48
C THR A 295 83.00 -44.90 6.07
N THR A 296 84.18 -44.62 5.53
CA THR A 296 84.58 -44.99 4.17
C THR A 296 85.88 -45.79 4.22
N GLY A 297 85.91 -46.93 3.54
CA GLY A 297 86.99 -47.91 3.57
C GLY A 297 87.24 -48.55 4.95
N GLY A 298 88.29 -49.38 5.00
CA GLY A 298 88.75 -50.08 6.19
C GLY A 298 88.71 -51.61 6.04
N LYS A 299 89.60 -52.29 6.77
CA LYS A 299 89.66 -53.76 6.85
C LYS A 299 89.26 -54.20 8.25
N ALA A 300 88.22 -55.01 8.34
CA ALA A 300 87.79 -55.67 9.57
C ALA A 300 88.40 -57.09 9.64
N THR A 301 88.83 -57.48 10.84
CA THR A 301 89.26 -58.85 11.16
C THR A 301 88.55 -59.29 12.42
N LEU A 302 88.10 -60.54 12.49
CA LEU A 302 87.50 -61.10 13.69
C LEU A 302 88.48 -61.10 14.87
N ASN A 303 87.98 -60.75 16.05
CA ASN A 303 88.73 -60.91 17.30
C ASN A 303 88.78 -62.41 17.69
N ASP A 304 89.76 -62.83 18.50
CA ASP A 304 89.92 -64.24 18.84
C ASP A 304 88.72 -64.81 19.62
N GLY A 305 88.29 -66.01 19.22
CA GLY A 305 87.20 -66.74 19.87
C GLY A 305 85.78 -66.26 19.53
N VAL A 306 85.60 -65.37 18.53
CA VAL A 306 84.26 -64.91 18.12
C VAL A 306 83.37 -66.07 17.74
N ALA A 307 83.84 -66.97 16.87
CA ALA A 307 83.14 -68.21 16.51
C ALA A 307 84.17 -69.29 16.18
N LYS A 308 84.89 -69.78 17.20
CA LYS A 308 85.99 -70.74 17.03
C LYS A 308 85.46 -72.16 16.81
N SER A 309 85.98 -72.85 15.80
CA SER A 309 85.87 -74.31 15.65
C SER A 309 87.27 -74.91 15.71
N GLU A 310 87.53 -75.77 16.69
CA GLU A 310 88.79 -76.54 16.76
C GLU A 310 88.86 -77.57 15.61
N PHE A 311 87.72 -78.07 15.12
CA PHE A 311 87.67 -79.11 14.09
C PHE A 311 88.03 -78.57 12.70
N PHE A 312 87.65 -77.34 12.39
CA PHE A 312 87.97 -76.67 11.12
C PHE A 312 89.11 -75.64 11.24
N GLU A 313 89.78 -75.57 12.41
CA GLU A 313 90.82 -74.58 12.74
C GLU A 313 90.44 -73.12 12.40
N SER A 314 89.14 -72.81 12.51
CA SER A 314 88.55 -71.57 12.00
C SER A 314 88.03 -70.68 13.11
N ASN A 315 88.17 -69.35 12.95
CA ASN A 315 87.44 -68.36 13.73
C ASN A 315 86.50 -67.60 12.78
N GLY A 316 85.19 -67.84 12.87
CA GLY A 316 84.19 -67.31 11.94
C GLY A 316 83.58 -68.38 11.02
N VAL A 317 83.11 -67.93 9.85
CA VAL A 317 82.53 -68.80 8.82
C VAL A 317 83.65 -69.43 8.00
N VAL A 318 83.69 -70.77 7.93
CA VAL A 318 84.64 -71.47 7.03
C VAL A 318 84.39 -71.05 5.57
N THR A 319 85.48 -70.75 4.86
CA THR A 319 85.47 -70.29 3.46
C THR A 319 86.77 -70.70 2.78
N SER A 320 86.84 -70.58 1.45
CA SER A 320 88.06 -70.83 0.69
C SER A 320 88.43 -69.66 -0.22
N ASP A 321 89.73 -69.47 -0.40
CA ASP A 321 90.30 -68.46 -1.30
C ASP A 321 89.80 -68.61 -2.74
N ALA A 322 89.58 -69.86 -3.18
CA ALA A 322 89.00 -70.18 -4.48
C ALA A 322 87.56 -69.66 -4.61
N TYR A 323 86.72 -69.87 -3.60
CA TYR A 323 85.36 -69.35 -3.58
C TYR A 323 85.34 -67.82 -3.58
N LEU A 324 86.13 -67.18 -2.71
CA LEU A 324 86.17 -65.72 -2.60
C LEU A 324 86.65 -65.04 -3.90
N LYS A 325 87.59 -65.66 -4.61
CA LYS A 325 88.02 -65.20 -5.95
C LYS A 325 86.91 -65.42 -7.00
N ALA A 326 86.26 -66.59 -7.01
CA ALA A 326 85.22 -66.90 -7.98
C ALA A 326 83.96 -66.03 -7.82
N ILE A 327 83.45 -65.84 -6.59
CA ILE A 327 82.27 -65.01 -6.32
C ILE A 327 82.53 -63.53 -6.63
N LYS A 328 83.76 -63.05 -6.42
CA LYS A 328 84.20 -61.71 -6.80
C LYS A 328 84.28 -61.53 -8.32
N ALA A 329 84.93 -62.46 -9.02
CA ALA A 329 84.98 -62.45 -10.49
C ALA A 329 83.57 -62.49 -11.10
N LEU A 330 82.64 -63.27 -10.53
CA LEU A 330 81.23 -63.27 -10.93
C LEU A 330 80.57 -61.89 -10.75
N ALA A 331 80.84 -61.19 -9.64
CA ALA A 331 80.33 -59.84 -9.40
C ALA A 331 80.87 -58.81 -10.39
N GLU A 332 82.16 -58.93 -10.74
CA GLU A 332 82.87 -58.09 -11.71
C GLU A 332 82.50 -58.42 -13.18
N GLY A 333 81.67 -59.45 -13.41
CA GLY A 333 81.25 -59.89 -14.74
C GLY A 333 82.30 -60.69 -15.51
N THR A 334 83.37 -61.12 -14.85
CA THR A 334 84.51 -61.85 -15.45
C THR A 334 84.52 -63.35 -15.15
N GLY A 335 83.77 -63.81 -14.14
CA GLY A 335 83.62 -65.21 -13.75
C GLY A 335 82.23 -65.78 -14.07
N SER A 336 82.10 -67.11 -14.04
CA SER A 336 80.81 -67.80 -14.30
C SER A 336 80.15 -68.38 -13.05
N TYR A 337 78.84 -68.62 -13.13
CA TYR A 337 78.11 -69.36 -12.09
C TYR A 337 78.65 -70.78 -11.87
N ALA A 338 79.25 -71.40 -12.90
CA ALA A 338 79.82 -72.74 -12.79
C ALA A 338 81.08 -72.74 -11.93
N ASP A 339 81.95 -71.73 -12.09
CA ASP A 339 83.19 -71.60 -11.32
C ASP A 339 82.91 -71.42 -9.83
N VAL A 340 81.90 -70.60 -9.49
CA VAL A 340 81.47 -70.42 -8.09
C VAL A 340 80.91 -71.71 -7.51
N ARG A 341 80.04 -72.42 -8.24
CA ARG A 341 79.53 -73.73 -7.76
C ARG A 341 80.64 -74.77 -7.62
N LYS A 342 81.64 -74.77 -8.53
CA LYS A 342 82.81 -75.64 -8.42
C LYS A 342 83.62 -75.31 -7.16
N ALA A 343 83.91 -74.04 -6.92
CA ALA A 343 84.67 -73.62 -5.72
C ALA A 343 83.92 -73.90 -4.40
N ILE A 344 82.58 -73.95 -4.40
CA ILE A 344 81.79 -74.45 -3.27
C ILE A 344 81.97 -75.96 -3.11
N ALA A 345 81.88 -76.73 -4.20
CA ALA A 345 82.01 -78.19 -4.19
C ALA A 345 83.43 -78.68 -3.84
N ASP A 346 84.46 -77.93 -4.24
CA ASP A 346 85.88 -78.21 -3.95
C ASP A 346 86.22 -78.03 -2.45
N GLY A 347 85.42 -77.26 -1.69
CA GLY A 347 85.56 -77.12 -0.25
C GLY A 347 86.75 -76.30 0.22
N VAL A 348 87.46 -76.83 1.21
CA VAL A 348 88.73 -76.29 1.75
C VAL A 348 89.85 -77.31 1.61
N GLU A 349 91.06 -76.83 1.33
CA GLU A 349 92.23 -77.66 0.99
C GLU A 349 92.58 -78.71 2.08
N ASN A 350 92.40 -78.35 3.36
CA ASN A 350 92.73 -79.21 4.50
C ASN A 350 91.64 -80.26 4.83
N VAL A 351 90.50 -80.28 4.15
CA VAL A 351 89.42 -81.27 4.37
C VAL A 351 88.95 -81.88 3.03
N PRO A 352 89.78 -82.71 2.37
CA PRO A 352 89.50 -83.22 1.03
C PRO A 352 88.20 -84.04 0.96
N GLY A 353 87.38 -83.76 -0.05
CA GLY A 353 86.10 -84.46 -0.28
C GLY A 353 84.90 -83.90 0.50
N SER A 354 85.07 -82.79 1.22
CA SER A 354 83.97 -82.01 1.81
C SER A 354 83.68 -80.76 0.97
N SER A 355 82.43 -80.28 0.93
CA SER A 355 82.08 -79.01 0.27
C SER A 355 81.89 -77.87 1.29
N LEU A 356 82.03 -76.62 0.86
CA LEU A 356 81.72 -75.46 1.71
C LEU A 356 80.24 -75.45 2.15
N ALA A 357 79.35 -76.04 1.35
CA ALA A 357 77.95 -76.20 1.71
C ALA A 357 77.78 -77.18 2.89
N ASP A 358 78.45 -78.33 2.86
CA ASP A 358 78.38 -79.32 3.95
C ASP A 358 79.03 -78.82 5.25
N ILE A 359 80.14 -78.07 5.12
CA ILE A 359 80.89 -77.54 6.27
C ILE A 359 80.16 -76.38 6.95
N ALA A 360 79.65 -75.40 6.19
CA ALA A 360 79.20 -74.12 6.74
C ALA A 360 77.73 -73.78 6.46
N ALA A 361 77.05 -74.47 5.56
CA ALA A 361 75.65 -74.23 5.19
C ALA A 361 74.75 -75.44 5.55
N PRO A 362 74.57 -75.76 6.84
CA PRO A 362 73.78 -76.94 7.23
C PRO A 362 72.35 -76.87 6.70
N ASN A 363 71.90 -77.98 6.12
CA ASN A 363 70.51 -78.19 5.80
C ASN A 363 69.66 -78.29 7.08
N ARG A 364 68.43 -77.77 7.04
CA ARG A 364 67.45 -77.73 8.13
C ARG A 364 67.14 -79.08 8.82
N LEU A 365 67.52 -80.19 8.20
CA LEU A 365 67.36 -81.56 8.72
C LEU A 365 68.56 -82.08 9.54
N VAL A 366 69.71 -81.41 9.50
CA VAL A 366 70.97 -81.88 10.13
C VAL A 366 71.62 -80.84 11.06
N PHE A 367 71.02 -79.65 11.22
CA PHE A 367 71.56 -78.56 12.03
C PHE A 367 72.06 -78.97 13.43
N LYS A 368 71.35 -79.86 14.13
CA LYS A 368 71.76 -80.34 15.47
C LYS A 368 73.07 -81.13 15.41
N SER A 369 73.20 -82.03 14.44
CA SER A 369 74.42 -82.81 14.20
C SER A 369 75.56 -81.93 13.69
N TRP A 370 75.26 -81.00 12.77
CA TRP A 370 76.22 -80.01 12.31
C TRP A 370 76.75 -79.16 13.47
N LYS A 371 75.88 -78.61 14.33
CA LYS A 371 76.31 -77.81 15.49
C LYS A 371 77.18 -78.62 16.44
N SER A 372 76.89 -79.91 16.61
CA SER A 372 77.71 -80.83 17.42
C SER A 372 79.09 -81.13 16.80
N ASN A 373 79.18 -81.19 15.47
CA ASN A 373 80.43 -81.52 14.76
C ASN A 373 81.31 -80.27 14.55
N TYR A 374 80.71 -79.16 14.13
CA TYR A 374 81.37 -77.86 14.00
C TYR A 374 81.78 -77.32 15.38
N ASN A 375 80.99 -77.64 16.43
CA ASN A 375 81.21 -77.28 17.82
C ASN A 375 81.64 -75.81 18.04
N PRO A 376 80.88 -74.82 17.52
CA PRO A 376 81.30 -73.43 17.55
C PRO A 376 81.33 -72.89 18.99
N GLN A 377 82.50 -72.40 19.41
CA GLN A 377 82.70 -71.70 20.67
C GLN A 377 82.58 -70.19 20.44
N PHE A 378 81.79 -69.53 21.28
CA PHE A 378 81.53 -68.08 21.19
C PHE A 378 82.01 -67.38 22.48
N SER A 379 83.05 -66.55 22.37
CA SER A 379 83.46 -65.64 23.44
C SER A 379 82.31 -64.73 23.87
N ASN A 380 82.32 -64.30 25.14
CA ASN A 380 81.40 -63.30 25.70
C ASN A 380 79.90 -63.60 25.46
N THR A 381 79.50 -64.87 25.47
CA THR A 381 78.14 -65.30 25.10
C THR A 381 77.51 -66.18 26.17
N ASP A 382 76.29 -65.87 26.58
CA ASP A 382 75.50 -66.72 27.48
C ASP A 382 75.02 -67.98 26.74
N SER A 383 75.44 -69.14 27.25
CA SER A 383 75.10 -70.48 26.78
C SER A 383 74.07 -71.20 27.67
N THR A 384 73.48 -70.49 28.63
CA THR A 384 72.62 -71.05 29.69
C THR A 384 71.24 -70.42 29.75
N THR A 385 71.13 -69.08 29.73
CA THR A 385 69.82 -68.41 29.81
C THR A 385 69.09 -68.53 28.48
N LYS A 386 67.87 -69.08 28.51
CA LYS A 386 66.98 -69.10 27.34
C LYS A 386 66.15 -67.82 27.28
N VAL A 387 66.11 -67.20 26.12
CA VAL A 387 65.30 -66.01 25.80
C VAL A 387 64.23 -66.37 24.78
N SER A 388 63.10 -65.65 24.79
CA SER A 388 62.12 -65.72 23.69
C SER A 388 62.77 -65.19 22.42
N VAL A 389 62.64 -65.91 21.31
CA VAL A 389 63.13 -65.42 20.01
C VAL A 389 62.25 -64.29 19.47
N HIS A 390 60.96 -64.28 19.81
CA HIS A 390 60.00 -63.26 19.37
C HIS A 390 60.16 -61.93 20.13
N ASP A 391 60.41 -62.00 21.45
CA ASP A 391 60.52 -60.83 22.32
C ASP A 391 61.97 -60.42 22.63
N LEU A 392 62.87 -60.50 21.65
CA LEU A 392 64.28 -60.09 21.85
C LEU A 392 64.39 -58.59 22.18
N THR A 393 65.18 -58.27 23.22
CA THR A 393 65.42 -56.88 23.64
C THR A 393 66.33 -56.15 22.65
N ASP A 394 66.35 -54.82 22.70
CA ASP A 394 67.19 -54.03 21.78
C ASP A 394 68.69 -54.30 22.02
N GLU A 395 69.10 -54.61 23.25
CA GLU A 395 70.45 -55.04 23.61
C GLU A 395 70.78 -56.41 23.01
N GLN A 396 69.86 -57.37 23.08
CA GLN A 396 70.03 -58.70 22.49
C GLN A 396 70.12 -58.65 20.96
N LEU A 397 69.24 -57.87 20.32
CA LEU A 397 69.28 -57.64 18.87
C LEU A 397 70.57 -56.89 18.46
N THR A 398 71.06 -55.97 19.30
CA THR A 398 72.33 -55.27 19.07
C THR A 398 73.51 -56.25 19.16
N ASP A 399 73.61 -57.09 20.18
CA ASP A 399 74.69 -58.09 20.31
C ASP A 399 74.70 -59.08 19.13
N LEU A 400 73.53 -59.57 18.74
CA LEU A 400 73.37 -60.45 17.57
C LEU A 400 73.77 -59.75 16.26
N ALA A 401 73.44 -58.46 16.10
CA ALA A 401 73.81 -57.70 14.91
C ALA A 401 75.32 -57.41 14.86
N LEU A 402 75.94 -57.07 15.99
CA LEU A 402 77.39 -56.86 16.09
C LEU A 402 78.15 -58.16 15.79
N PHE A 403 77.69 -59.30 16.32
CA PHE A 403 78.21 -60.61 15.99
C PHE A 403 78.07 -60.96 14.50
N TYR A 404 76.87 -60.83 13.92
CA TYR A 404 76.61 -61.08 12.50
C TYR A 404 77.47 -60.18 11.60
N THR A 405 77.49 -58.87 11.87
CA THR A 405 78.29 -57.93 11.09
C THR A 405 79.77 -58.24 11.19
N ALA A 406 80.29 -58.65 12.34
CA ALA A 406 81.70 -59.05 12.45
C ALA A 406 82.03 -60.26 11.55
N LEU A 407 81.19 -61.32 11.56
CA LEU A 407 81.34 -62.48 10.66
C LEU A 407 81.33 -62.06 9.19
N VAL A 408 80.39 -61.19 8.81
CA VAL A 408 80.21 -60.72 7.43
C VAL A 408 81.33 -59.76 7.02
N ASN A 409 81.83 -58.93 7.94
CA ASN A 409 82.83 -57.90 7.67
C ASN A 409 84.23 -58.48 7.43
N ASP A 410 84.58 -59.57 8.09
CA ASP A 410 85.79 -60.33 7.79
C ASP A 410 85.77 -60.89 6.36
N LEU A 411 84.63 -61.42 5.92
CA LEU A 411 84.44 -61.88 4.54
C LEU A 411 84.43 -60.73 3.52
N ARG A 412 83.71 -59.63 3.80
CA ARG A 412 83.73 -58.38 3.00
C ARG A 412 85.16 -57.84 2.85
N SER A 413 85.92 -57.87 3.93
CA SER A 413 87.34 -57.48 3.97
C SER A 413 88.24 -58.38 3.14
N LYS A 414 87.94 -59.69 3.05
CA LYS A 414 88.67 -60.64 2.19
C LYS A 414 88.35 -60.46 0.70
N VAL A 415 87.13 -60.06 0.33
CA VAL A 415 86.80 -59.70 -1.07
C VAL A 415 87.12 -58.22 -1.42
N GLY A 416 87.44 -57.39 -0.43
CA GLY A 416 87.83 -55.98 -0.62
C GLY A 416 86.65 -55.01 -0.77
N THR A 417 85.55 -55.26 -0.06
CA THR A 417 84.37 -54.40 0.02
C THR A 417 84.25 -53.74 1.40
N GLU A 418 83.47 -52.66 1.50
CA GLU A 418 83.35 -51.89 2.75
C GLU A 418 82.63 -52.68 3.87
N PRO A 419 83.15 -52.66 5.12
CA PRO A 419 82.48 -53.22 6.29
C PRO A 419 81.12 -52.55 6.58
N LEU A 420 80.16 -53.35 7.03
CA LEU A 420 78.88 -52.91 7.59
C LEU A 420 79.07 -52.38 9.03
N LYS A 421 78.39 -51.28 9.37
CA LYS A 421 78.19 -50.85 10.75
C LYS A 421 76.86 -51.37 11.32
N VAL A 422 76.76 -51.40 12.64
CA VAL A 422 75.47 -51.48 13.35
C VAL A 422 75.18 -50.10 13.92
N THR A 423 73.95 -49.61 13.78
CA THR A 423 73.53 -48.32 14.37
C THR A 423 72.18 -48.49 15.05
N LYS A 424 71.79 -47.57 15.93
CA LYS A 424 70.48 -47.65 16.61
C LYS A 424 69.33 -47.68 15.60
N GLU A 425 69.46 -46.97 14.49
CA GLU A 425 68.49 -46.97 13.40
C GLU A 425 68.45 -48.32 12.65
N SER A 426 69.58 -49.02 12.49
CA SER A 426 69.58 -50.34 11.83
C SER A 426 68.91 -51.40 12.69
N ILE A 427 69.07 -51.34 14.01
CA ILE A 427 68.34 -52.20 14.97
C ILE A 427 66.85 -51.88 14.95
N ALA A 428 66.47 -50.61 15.11
CA ALA A 428 65.07 -50.18 15.13
C ALA A 428 64.34 -50.52 13.81
N ALA A 429 64.97 -50.25 12.66
CA ALA A 429 64.42 -50.58 11.35
C ALA A 429 64.24 -52.10 11.16
N THR A 430 65.20 -52.91 11.60
CA THR A 430 65.09 -54.37 11.50
C THR A 430 64.00 -54.91 12.42
N LYS A 431 63.95 -54.45 13.67
CA LYS A 431 62.92 -54.85 14.65
C LYS A 431 61.52 -54.50 14.16
N GLN A 432 61.34 -53.31 13.60
CA GLN A 432 60.07 -52.90 13.00
C GLN A 432 59.73 -53.73 11.76
N ALA A 433 60.69 -53.98 10.87
CA ALA A 433 60.48 -54.81 9.68
C ALA A 433 60.07 -56.25 10.01
N LEU A 434 60.67 -56.87 11.04
CA LEU A 434 60.30 -58.21 11.49
C LEU A 434 58.93 -58.23 12.17
N LYS A 435 58.63 -57.23 13.01
CA LYS A 435 57.29 -57.06 13.60
C LYS A 435 56.22 -56.93 12.51
N ASP A 436 56.44 -56.10 11.50
CA ASP A 436 55.51 -55.95 10.38
C ASP A 436 55.41 -57.22 9.52
N LEU A 437 56.50 -57.98 9.39
CA LEU A 437 56.53 -59.26 8.68
C LEU A 437 55.73 -60.34 9.42
N PHE A 438 55.90 -60.44 10.75
CA PHE A 438 55.11 -61.31 11.61
C PHE A 438 53.63 -60.93 11.53
N ASN A 439 53.31 -59.64 11.67
CA ASN A 439 51.94 -59.12 11.60
C ASN A 439 51.26 -59.40 10.25
N LYS A 440 52.00 -59.35 9.12
CA LYS A 440 51.49 -59.74 7.79
C LYS A 440 51.32 -61.25 7.63
N THR A 441 52.21 -62.04 8.23
CA THR A 441 52.17 -63.51 8.17
C THR A 441 51.06 -64.08 9.05
N PHE A 442 50.84 -63.50 10.22
CA PHE A 442 49.90 -63.94 11.23
C PHE A 442 48.96 -62.80 11.68
N PRO A 443 48.07 -62.26 10.81
CA PRO A 443 47.27 -61.07 11.15
C PRO A 443 46.35 -61.23 12.36
N ALA A 444 45.97 -62.46 12.70
CA ALA A 444 45.18 -62.79 13.90
C ALA A 444 45.95 -62.60 15.23
N TYR A 445 47.28 -62.55 15.16
CA TYR A 445 48.21 -62.45 16.30
C TYR A 445 49.04 -61.14 16.28
N ASN A 446 48.56 -60.15 15.53
CA ASN A 446 49.21 -58.87 15.29
C ASN A 446 49.57 -58.13 16.60
N ASN A 447 50.84 -57.73 16.74
CA ASN A 447 51.42 -57.03 17.90
C ASN A 447 51.39 -57.77 19.25
N MET A 448 51.12 -59.07 19.28
CA MET A 448 51.18 -59.88 20.52
C MET A 448 52.62 -60.21 20.91
N SER A 449 52.94 -60.14 22.20
CA SER A 449 54.16 -60.73 22.79
C SER A 449 54.10 -62.26 22.84
N GLU A 450 55.21 -62.97 23.08
CA GLU A 450 55.26 -64.43 23.23
C GLU A 450 54.29 -64.94 24.32
N ALA A 451 54.14 -64.17 25.41
CA ALA A 451 53.18 -64.48 26.47
C ALA A 451 51.73 -64.42 25.97
N GLU A 452 51.41 -63.45 25.11
CA GLU A 452 50.09 -63.28 24.50
C GLU A 452 49.87 -64.28 23.35
N LEU A 453 50.88 -64.62 22.54
CA LEU A 453 50.82 -65.70 21.56
C LEU A 453 50.45 -67.03 22.22
N LYS A 454 51.12 -67.35 23.34
CA LYS A 454 50.82 -68.53 24.14
C LYS A 454 49.41 -68.48 24.74
N ALA A 455 48.99 -67.34 25.30
CA ALA A 455 47.64 -67.17 25.85
C ALA A 455 46.53 -67.25 24.80
N ASN A 456 46.80 -66.84 23.56
CA ASN A 456 45.88 -66.93 22.42
C ASN A 456 46.00 -68.24 21.63
N GLY A 457 46.72 -69.23 22.15
CA GLY A 457 46.74 -70.60 21.59
C GLY A 457 47.60 -70.80 20.35
N PHE A 458 48.53 -69.89 20.05
CA PHE A 458 49.44 -69.99 18.90
C PHE A 458 50.25 -71.31 18.90
N TRP A 459 50.63 -71.80 20.09
CA TRP A 459 51.43 -73.02 20.28
C TRP A 459 50.63 -74.29 20.63
N GLY A 460 49.32 -74.20 20.89
CA GLY A 460 48.55 -75.24 21.58
C GLY A 460 47.43 -75.85 20.76
N PRO A 461 47.10 -77.16 20.91
CA PRO A 461 46.11 -77.86 20.09
C PRO A 461 44.65 -77.42 20.29
N GLU A 462 44.36 -76.54 21.25
CA GLU A 462 43.01 -76.05 21.55
C GLU A 462 42.50 -75.02 20.51
N SER A 463 43.36 -74.55 19.61
CA SER A 463 43.08 -73.50 18.62
C SER A 463 42.54 -74.03 17.28
N ILE A 464 41.38 -74.72 17.28
CA ILE A 464 40.54 -74.81 16.07
C ILE A 464 39.88 -73.44 15.82
N LYS A 465 40.69 -72.44 15.46
CA LYS A 465 40.25 -71.10 15.01
C LYS A 465 41.15 -70.56 13.89
N LYS A 466 40.63 -70.67 12.67
CA LYS A 466 40.80 -69.71 11.55
C LYS A 466 42.16 -69.54 10.86
N VAL A 467 43.24 -70.24 11.22
CA VAL A 467 44.46 -70.27 10.39
C VAL A 467 44.77 -71.71 9.96
N THR A 468 44.28 -72.11 8.79
CA THR A 468 44.53 -73.44 8.23
C THR A 468 45.98 -73.58 7.79
N GLU A 469 46.47 -72.61 7.04
CA GLU A 469 47.89 -72.46 6.66
C GLU A 469 48.21 -70.96 6.54
N SER A 470 49.31 -70.52 7.14
CA SER A 470 49.92 -69.21 6.90
C SER A 470 51.41 -69.39 6.67
N ASN A 471 51.94 -68.77 5.60
CA ASN A 471 53.34 -68.82 5.22
C ASN A 471 53.82 -67.42 4.84
N GLN A 472 55.07 -67.07 5.17
CA GLN A 472 55.72 -65.91 4.58
C GLN A 472 55.84 -66.04 3.07
N THR A 473 55.40 -65.01 2.35
CA THR A 473 55.53 -64.89 0.90
C THR A 473 56.67 -63.93 0.54
N GLN A 474 57.13 -63.95 -0.71
CA GLN A 474 58.11 -62.96 -1.19
C GLN A 474 57.54 -61.53 -1.10
N GLU A 475 56.24 -61.34 -1.36
CA GLU A 475 55.56 -60.05 -1.20
C GLU A 475 55.60 -59.55 0.26
N HIS A 476 55.44 -60.44 1.25
CA HIS A 476 55.58 -60.06 2.66
C HIS A 476 57.00 -59.57 2.96
N LEU A 477 58.03 -60.26 2.46
CA LEU A 477 59.45 -59.88 2.64
C LEU A 477 59.78 -58.55 1.93
N ASP A 478 59.35 -58.39 0.67
CA ASP A 478 59.61 -57.20 -0.12
C ASP A 478 58.91 -55.96 0.46
N SER A 479 57.71 -56.15 1.03
CA SER A 479 56.94 -55.07 1.66
C SER A 479 57.44 -54.60 3.03
N VAL A 480 58.51 -55.21 3.58
CA VAL A 480 59.13 -54.78 4.86
C VAL A 480 60.60 -54.36 4.73
N GLN A 481 61.30 -54.73 3.65
CA GLN A 481 62.72 -54.39 3.49
C GLN A 481 62.98 -52.90 3.16
N GLY A 482 61.94 -52.17 2.72
CA GLY A 482 62.04 -50.75 2.39
C GLY A 482 63.05 -50.49 1.26
N SER A 483 63.98 -49.55 1.47
CA SER A 483 65.12 -49.30 0.57
C SER A 483 66.34 -50.19 0.85
N GLY A 484 66.22 -51.14 1.80
CA GLY A 484 67.24 -52.12 2.13
C GLY A 484 67.16 -53.39 1.26
N LYS A 485 67.83 -54.44 1.72
CA LYS A 485 67.63 -55.82 1.29
C LYS A 485 67.51 -56.72 2.51
N LEU A 486 66.38 -57.43 2.62
CA LEU A 486 66.14 -58.39 3.68
C LEU A 486 66.62 -59.78 3.24
N LEU A 487 67.69 -60.27 3.87
CA LEU A 487 68.12 -61.66 3.75
C LEU A 487 67.33 -62.50 4.75
N ASN A 488 66.80 -63.64 4.33
CA ASN A 488 66.06 -64.56 5.21
C ASN A 488 66.40 -66.03 4.96
N GLY A 489 66.33 -66.86 6.00
CA GLY A 489 66.69 -68.27 5.88
C GLY A 489 66.34 -69.11 7.12
N VAL A 490 65.95 -70.36 6.87
CA VAL A 490 65.61 -71.34 7.91
C VAL A 490 66.77 -72.32 8.05
N VAL A 491 67.56 -72.18 9.11
CA VAL A 491 68.76 -72.99 9.34
C VAL A 491 68.46 -74.36 9.97
N ALA A 492 67.30 -74.50 10.64
CA ALA A 492 66.92 -75.71 11.34
C ALA A 492 65.39 -75.91 11.36
N ASN A 493 64.92 -77.15 11.25
CA ASN A 493 63.52 -77.52 11.52
C ASN A 493 63.29 -77.73 13.02
N GLN A 494 62.03 -77.70 13.48
CA GLN A 494 61.69 -77.74 14.91
C GLN A 494 62.36 -78.90 15.68
N VAL A 495 62.50 -80.06 15.04
CA VAL A 495 63.10 -81.29 15.60
C VAL A 495 64.61 -81.20 15.86
N GLN A 496 65.29 -80.19 15.32
CA GLN A 496 66.71 -79.94 15.57
C GLN A 496 66.94 -79.19 16.89
N TYR A 497 65.93 -78.49 17.40
CA TYR A 497 66.00 -77.78 18.68
C TYR A 497 65.69 -78.73 19.85
N GLN A 498 66.27 -78.45 21.01
CA GLN A 498 66.04 -79.26 22.22
C GLN A 498 64.56 -79.22 22.63
N GLY A 499 63.97 -80.38 22.88
CA GLY A 499 62.53 -80.49 23.18
C GLY A 499 61.60 -80.18 22.00
N HIS A 500 62.10 -80.23 20.76
CA HIS A 500 61.35 -79.88 19.54
C HIS A 500 60.81 -78.44 19.54
N ASN A 501 61.47 -77.52 20.24
CA ASN A 501 61.02 -76.14 20.42
C ASN A 501 62.18 -75.15 20.27
N GLY A 502 62.15 -74.40 19.16
CA GLY A 502 63.05 -73.30 18.83
C GLY A 502 62.55 -71.92 19.27
N ALA A 503 61.40 -71.80 19.93
CA ALA A 503 60.86 -70.51 20.40
C ALA A 503 61.64 -69.91 21.58
N TYR A 504 62.33 -70.76 22.35
CA TYR A 504 63.21 -70.35 23.44
C TYR A 504 64.62 -70.90 23.24
N GLN A 505 65.59 -70.01 23.06
CA GLN A 505 66.98 -70.33 22.66
C GLN A 505 67.97 -69.56 23.55
N THR A 506 69.19 -70.08 23.72
CA THR A 506 70.27 -69.31 24.37
C THR A 506 70.93 -68.34 23.39
N MET A 507 71.66 -67.33 23.87
CA MET A 507 72.42 -66.45 22.96
C MET A 507 73.46 -67.24 22.15
N ALA A 508 74.05 -68.30 22.72
CA ALA A 508 74.92 -69.24 21.99
C ALA A 508 74.19 -70.07 20.92
N ASP A 509 72.90 -70.38 21.11
CA ASP A 509 72.07 -70.99 20.06
C ASP A 509 71.77 -70.00 18.94
N LEU A 510 71.43 -68.75 19.28
CA LEU A 510 71.16 -67.70 18.30
C LEU A 510 72.40 -67.31 17.48
N LYS A 511 73.59 -67.26 18.10
CA LYS A 511 74.87 -67.07 17.38
C LYS A 511 75.23 -68.27 16.50
N ALA A 512 74.92 -69.50 16.92
CA ALA A 512 75.05 -70.67 16.04
C ALA A 512 74.06 -70.64 14.85
N ASN A 513 72.82 -70.17 15.06
CA ASN A 513 71.88 -69.93 13.97
C ASN A 513 72.43 -68.89 12.98
N LEU A 514 72.96 -67.76 13.47
CA LEU A 514 73.56 -66.72 12.64
C LEU A 514 74.80 -67.22 11.86
N LEU A 515 75.66 -68.01 12.48
CA LEU A 515 76.83 -68.61 11.82
C LEU A 515 76.41 -69.53 10.65
N ALA A 516 75.46 -70.43 10.90
CA ALA A 516 74.86 -71.28 9.87
C ALA A 516 74.08 -70.50 8.81
N PHE A 517 73.48 -69.37 9.19
CA PHE A 517 72.73 -68.49 8.29
C PHE A 517 73.68 -67.80 7.31
N VAL A 518 74.79 -67.21 7.77
CA VAL A 518 75.80 -66.61 6.88
C VAL A 518 76.35 -67.65 5.90
N GLY A 519 76.70 -68.85 6.37
CA GLY A 519 77.11 -69.93 5.47
C GLY A 519 76.01 -70.34 4.46
N ASN A 520 74.75 -70.42 4.88
CA ASN A 520 73.61 -70.68 3.98
C ASN A 520 73.35 -69.56 2.95
N MET A 521 73.64 -68.30 3.28
CA MET A 521 73.59 -67.17 2.34
C MET A 521 74.74 -67.18 1.32
N LEU A 522 75.86 -67.85 1.62
CA LEU A 522 77.03 -67.94 0.74
C LEU A 522 77.01 -69.21 -0.12
N TYR A 523 76.83 -70.37 0.50
CA TYR A 523 77.05 -71.69 -0.10
C TYR A 523 75.77 -72.54 -0.21
N GLY A 524 74.75 -72.22 0.60
CA GLY A 524 73.51 -72.98 0.66
C GLY A 524 72.62 -72.80 -0.57
N SER A 525 71.53 -73.57 -0.64
CA SER A 525 70.53 -73.47 -1.73
C SER A 525 69.86 -72.08 -1.79
N THR A 526 69.70 -71.43 -0.63
CA THR A 526 69.23 -70.04 -0.54
C THR A 526 70.22 -69.08 -1.22
N GLY A 527 71.48 -69.08 -0.79
CA GLY A 527 72.51 -68.18 -1.31
C GLY A 527 72.79 -68.37 -2.81
N THR A 528 72.87 -69.63 -3.26
CA THR A 528 73.32 -69.99 -4.62
C THR A 528 72.22 -69.96 -5.69
N GLY A 529 70.96 -69.72 -5.32
CA GLY A 529 69.83 -69.52 -6.23
C GLY A 529 69.44 -70.75 -7.06
N SER A 530 69.34 -71.94 -6.44
CA SER A 530 69.01 -73.17 -7.19
C SER A 530 67.59 -73.14 -7.80
N ASN A 531 67.48 -73.51 -9.09
CA ASN A 531 66.32 -73.28 -9.97
C ASN A 531 65.05 -74.12 -9.70
N VAL A 532 64.83 -74.64 -8.49
CA VAL A 532 63.53 -75.26 -8.12
C VAL A 532 63.17 -74.95 -6.66
N SER A 533 62.21 -74.05 -6.47
CA SER A 533 61.51 -73.85 -5.20
C SER A 533 60.11 -74.46 -5.26
N THR A 534 59.68 -75.14 -4.19
CA THR A 534 58.30 -75.65 -4.04
C THR A 534 57.24 -74.55 -3.94
N ALA A 535 57.63 -73.27 -4.00
CA ALA A 535 56.76 -72.09 -4.02
C ALA A 535 56.71 -71.38 -5.38
N GLY A 536 57.27 -71.96 -6.45
CA GLY A 536 57.10 -71.45 -7.83
C GLY A 536 57.88 -70.17 -8.19
N THR A 537 58.82 -69.72 -7.36
CA THR A 537 59.63 -68.52 -7.59
C THR A 537 61.02 -68.83 -8.14
N SER A 538 61.43 -68.08 -9.16
CA SER A 538 62.82 -68.04 -9.65
C SER A 538 63.63 -67.07 -8.79
N ARG A 539 64.79 -67.50 -8.26
CA ARG A 539 65.74 -66.63 -7.54
C ARG A 539 66.95 -66.34 -8.42
N ASP A 540 67.40 -65.09 -8.43
CA ASP A 540 68.64 -64.69 -9.08
C ASP A 540 69.84 -65.43 -8.46
N ASN A 541 70.59 -66.15 -9.31
CA ASN A 541 71.80 -66.88 -8.92
C ASN A 541 72.76 -65.97 -8.14
N PHE A 542 73.13 -66.40 -6.92
CA PHE A 542 74.07 -65.71 -6.02
C PHE A 542 73.66 -64.31 -5.53
N SER A 543 72.41 -63.87 -5.73
CA SER A 543 71.96 -62.52 -5.33
C SER A 543 72.17 -62.20 -3.84
N ASP A 544 71.97 -63.19 -2.97
CA ASP A 544 72.10 -63.02 -1.52
C ASP A 544 73.57 -63.08 -1.07
N ALA A 545 74.35 -64.01 -1.62
CA ALA A 545 75.79 -64.10 -1.43
C ALA A 545 76.51 -62.80 -1.83
N LEU A 546 76.19 -62.27 -3.02
CA LEU A 546 76.76 -61.03 -3.55
C LEU A 546 76.41 -59.80 -2.69
N ALA A 547 75.20 -59.74 -2.15
CA ALA A 547 74.77 -58.62 -1.31
C ALA A 547 75.35 -58.68 0.10
N LEU A 548 75.40 -59.87 0.71
CA LEU A 548 76.06 -60.09 2.00
C LEU A 548 77.55 -59.72 1.92
N LEU A 549 78.24 -60.13 0.85
CA LEU A 549 79.64 -59.80 0.58
C LEU A 549 79.87 -58.36 0.08
N GLY A 550 78.85 -57.50 -0.01
CA GLY A 550 79.00 -56.10 -0.45
C GLY A 550 79.41 -55.94 -1.92
N LEU A 551 79.38 -57.02 -2.70
CA LEU A 551 79.73 -57.07 -4.12
C LEU A 551 78.56 -56.61 -5.01
N ARG A 552 77.33 -56.59 -4.49
CA ARG A 552 76.15 -56.02 -5.14
C ARG A 552 75.23 -55.34 -4.12
N GLY A 553 74.96 -54.05 -4.32
CA GLY A 553 74.12 -53.26 -3.42
C GLY A 553 74.95 -52.53 -2.37
N ASN A 554 74.88 -51.20 -2.40
CA ASN A 554 75.71 -50.33 -1.58
C ASN A 554 75.07 -50.11 -0.20
N TYR A 555 75.05 -51.15 0.62
CA TYR A 555 74.55 -51.10 2.00
C TYR A 555 75.69 -50.86 2.98
N ASN A 556 75.58 -49.84 3.82
CA ASN A 556 76.58 -49.47 4.83
C ASN A 556 76.28 -50.03 6.23
N ALA A 557 75.06 -50.50 6.49
CA ALA A 557 74.65 -50.96 7.81
C ALA A 557 73.79 -52.23 7.75
N ALA A 558 73.76 -52.97 8.85
CA ALA A 558 72.82 -54.08 9.03
C ALA A 558 72.26 -54.14 10.45
N GLY A 559 71.04 -54.68 10.56
CA GLY A 559 70.52 -55.26 11.78
C GLY A 559 70.10 -56.70 11.52
N VAL A 560 69.89 -57.48 12.58
CA VAL A 560 69.43 -58.88 12.49
C VAL A 560 68.28 -59.12 13.46
N GLY A 561 67.57 -60.22 13.23
CA GLY A 561 66.62 -60.78 14.19
C GLY A 561 66.21 -62.19 13.80
N VAL A 562 65.38 -62.80 14.63
CA VAL A 562 64.99 -64.21 14.53
C VAL A 562 63.51 -64.28 14.90
N ASP A 563 62.67 -64.85 14.04
CA ASP A 563 61.20 -64.87 14.24
C ASP A 563 60.52 -65.96 13.41
N PHE A 564 59.28 -66.30 13.75
CA PHE A 564 58.51 -67.36 13.11
C PHE A 564 57.94 -66.93 11.74
N TYR A 565 57.74 -67.90 10.85
CA TYR A 565 57.44 -67.65 9.43
C TYR A 565 56.34 -68.53 8.84
N THR A 566 55.88 -69.54 9.58
CA THR A 566 54.90 -70.53 9.11
C THR A 566 54.10 -71.16 10.24
N THR A 567 52.94 -71.74 9.91
CA THR A 567 52.20 -72.69 10.75
C THR A 567 52.33 -74.11 10.20
N PHE A 568 52.33 -75.11 11.08
CA PHE A 568 52.24 -76.53 10.73
C PHE A 568 51.05 -77.18 11.45
N ASN A 569 50.16 -77.85 10.70
CA ASN A 569 48.91 -78.42 11.21
C ASN A 569 48.04 -77.41 12.02
N GLY A 570 47.99 -76.14 11.58
CA GLY A 570 47.25 -75.07 12.25
C GLY A 570 47.92 -74.47 13.50
N LEU A 571 49.08 -74.97 13.92
CA LEU A 571 49.87 -74.46 15.04
C LEU A 571 51.04 -73.62 14.56
N GLY A 572 51.46 -72.63 15.34
CA GLY A 572 52.72 -71.92 15.12
C GLY A 572 53.89 -72.92 15.03
N TYR A 573 54.65 -72.87 13.94
CA TYR A 573 55.78 -73.78 13.75
C TYR A 573 56.96 -73.29 14.59
N SER A 574 57.34 -74.04 15.61
CA SER A 574 58.34 -73.66 16.62
C SER A 574 59.79 -73.71 16.10
N ALA A 575 60.01 -73.48 14.81
CA ALA A 575 61.31 -73.28 14.20
C ALA A 575 61.38 -71.86 13.63
N PRO A 576 62.15 -70.94 14.23
CA PRO A 576 62.24 -69.59 13.71
C PRO A 576 63.12 -69.54 12.45
N ALA A 577 62.84 -68.56 11.59
CA ALA A 577 63.77 -68.13 10.55
C ALA A 577 64.71 -67.07 11.11
N THR A 578 65.91 -67.00 10.52
CA THR A 578 66.91 -65.96 10.78
C THR A 578 66.84 -64.91 9.68
N TYR A 579 66.97 -63.65 10.07
CA TYR A 579 66.89 -62.50 9.15
C TYR A 579 68.04 -61.54 9.37
N ALA A 580 68.51 -60.94 8.28
CA ALA A 580 69.41 -59.80 8.31
C ALA A 580 68.93 -58.74 7.32
N LEU A 581 68.57 -57.56 7.82
CA LEU A 581 68.21 -56.42 6.98
C LEU A 581 69.46 -55.58 6.75
N MET A 582 69.93 -55.53 5.50
CA MET A 582 70.99 -54.62 5.07
C MET A 582 70.36 -53.32 4.58
N LEU A 583 70.82 -52.18 5.08
CA LEU A 583 70.28 -50.87 4.75
C LEU A 583 71.37 -49.79 4.78
N ASN A 584 70.98 -48.53 4.56
CA ASN A 584 71.87 -47.38 4.70
C ASN A 584 71.42 -46.50 5.86
N THR A 585 72.27 -46.35 6.89
CA THR A 585 72.02 -45.46 8.03
C THR A 585 73.06 -44.35 8.12
N ASN A 586 72.60 -43.18 8.55
CA ASN A 586 73.46 -42.01 8.79
C ASN A 586 73.97 -41.95 10.25
N GLY A 587 73.36 -42.72 11.16
CA GLY A 587 73.68 -42.73 12.57
C GLY A 587 75.09 -43.22 12.91
N GLU A 588 75.49 -42.97 14.14
CA GLU A 588 76.77 -43.37 14.70
C GLU A 588 76.88 -44.90 14.78
N ALA A 589 78.05 -45.43 14.45
CA ALA A 589 78.34 -46.85 14.57
C ALA A 589 78.45 -47.23 16.05
N ILE A 590 77.71 -48.27 16.46
CA ILE A 590 77.90 -48.92 17.75
C ILE A 590 79.23 -49.69 17.67
N ASP A 591 80.08 -49.54 18.70
CA ASP A 591 81.36 -50.24 18.77
C ASP A 591 81.15 -51.76 18.75
N ASN A 592 82.00 -52.48 18.02
CA ASN A 592 81.81 -53.89 17.75
C ASN A 592 82.89 -54.75 18.43
N PRO A 593 82.58 -55.39 19.58
CA PRO A 593 83.56 -56.14 20.35
C PRO A 593 84.04 -57.43 19.67
N TYR A 594 83.41 -57.84 18.55
CA TYR A 594 83.73 -59.06 17.82
C TYR A 594 84.70 -58.84 16.65
N GLN A 595 85.10 -57.60 16.35
CA GLN A 595 86.06 -57.30 15.28
C GLN A 595 87.05 -56.21 15.68
N THR A 596 88.18 -56.17 14.99
CA THR A 596 89.10 -55.01 14.97
C THR A 596 89.01 -54.37 13.59
N LEU A 597 88.75 -53.06 13.53
CA LEU A 597 88.70 -52.28 12.29
C LEU A 597 89.99 -51.49 12.11
N THR A 598 90.62 -51.61 10.94
CA THR A 598 91.87 -50.92 10.61
C THR A 598 91.75 -50.09 9.33
N GLY A 599 92.35 -48.90 9.30
CA GLY A 599 92.50 -48.08 8.07
C GLY A 599 91.25 -47.39 7.52
N GLY A 600 90.08 -47.47 8.18
CA GLY A 600 88.87 -46.73 7.78
C GLY A 600 88.92 -45.27 8.20
N LYS A 601 88.34 -44.36 7.39
CA LYS A 601 88.16 -42.94 7.75
C LYS A 601 86.72 -42.70 8.18
N THR A 602 86.52 -42.17 9.39
CA THR A 602 85.21 -41.76 9.91
C THR A 602 85.12 -40.23 9.85
N GLU A 603 84.11 -39.71 9.14
CA GLU A 603 83.90 -38.28 8.95
C GLU A 603 82.46 -37.88 9.31
N VAL A 604 82.34 -36.86 10.15
CA VAL A 604 81.07 -36.42 10.75
C VAL A 604 80.59 -35.16 10.02
N VAL A 605 79.55 -35.30 9.20
CA VAL A 605 79.05 -34.24 8.30
C VAL A 605 77.73 -33.68 8.86
N PRO A 606 77.55 -32.36 9.03
CA PRO A 606 76.29 -31.82 9.54
C PRO A 606 75.12 -32.03 8.57
N VAL A 607 73.96 -32.44 9.10
CA VAL A 607 72.71 -32.63 8.34
C VAL A 607 71.76 -31.49 8.65
N TYR A 608 71.25 -30.85 7.59
CA TYR A 608 70.28 -29.77 7.67
C TYR A 608 68.94 -30.22 7.05
N GLU A 609 67.85 -30.07 7.80
CA GLU A 609 66.49 -30.20 7.30
C GLU A 609 65.82 -28.82 7.21
N THR A 610 64.88 -28.68 6.28
CA THR A 610 63.99 -27.54 6.23
C THR A 610 62.78 -27.83 7.11
N LYS A 611 62.68 -27.18 8.28
CA LYS A 611 61.55 -27.31 9.21
C LYS A 611 60.73 -26.04 9.23
N THR A 612 59.40 -26.18 9.18
CA THR A 612 58.47 -25.07 9.42
C THR A 612 58.39 -24.82 10.92
N ILE A 613 58.83 -23.65 11.36
CA ILE A 613 58.74 -23.21 12.76
C ILE A 613 57.65 -22.13 12.84
N VAL A 614 56.70 -22.34 13.73
CA VAL A 614 55.70 -21.34 14.10
C VAL A 614 56.25 -20.53 15.27
N ASP A 615 56.38 -19.21 15.11
CA ASP A 615 56.75 -18.33 16.22
C ASP A 615 55.52 -18.14 17.12
N GLU A 616 55.53 -18.78 18.28
CA GLU A 616 54.43 -18.72 19.26
C GLU A 616 54.13 -17.29 19.74
N LYS A 617 55.13 -16.39 19.80
CA LYS A 617 54.92 -14.99 20.18
C LYS A 617 54.27 -14.20 19.04
N ALA A 618 54.70 -14.44 17.80
CA ALA A 618 54.06 -13.85 16.63
C ALA A 618 52.61 -14.36 16.48
N LEU A 619 52.38 -15.65 16.70
CA LEU A 619 51.05 -16.27 16.69
C LEU A 619 50.15 -15.70 17.79
N ALA A 620 50.62 -15.62 19.03
CA ALA A 620 49.86 -15.03 20.14
C ALA A 620 49.54 -13.55 19.88
N LYS A 621 50.49 -12.78 19.33
CA LYS A 621 50.29 -11.38 18.94
C LYS A 621 49.27 -11.23 17.80
N ALA A 622 49.31 -12.11 16.80
CA ALA A 622 48.36 -12.09 15.70
C ALA A 622 46.95 -12.56 16.13
N GLN A 623 46.87 -13.52 17.04
CA GLN A 623 45.60 -13.97 17.65
C GLN A 623 44.97 -12.83 18.48
N LEU A 624 45.75 -12.17 19.34
CA LEU A 624 45.29 -10.99 20.10
C LEU A 624 44.83 -9.85 19.17
N ALA A 625 45.54 -9.62 18.07
CA ALA A 625 45.15 -8.62 17.06
C ALA A 625 43.83 -8.98 16.36
N TYR A 626 43.62 -10.26 16.03
CA TYR A 626 42.38 -10.77 15.47
C TYR A 626 41.22 -10.65 16.47
N ASP A 627 41.39 -11.09 17.72
CA ASP A 627 40.35 -11.02 18.75
C ASP A 627 39.98 -9.55 19.07
N THR A 628 40.97 -8.65 19.09
CA THR A 628 40.76 -7.20 19.22
C THR A 628 39.99 -6.62 18.02
N ALA A 629 40.33 -7.04 16.80
CA ALA A 629 39.61 -6.61 15.59
C ALA A 629 38.16 -7.12 15.59
N VAL A 630 37.92 -8.38 15.97
CA VAL A 630 36.58 -8.97 16.07
C VAL A 630 35.73 -8.22 17.09
N LYS A 631 36.29 -7.88 18.26
CA LYS A 631 35.58 -7.09 19.26
C LYS A 631 35.27 -5.67 18.75
N ALA A 632 36.24 -5.01 18.11
CA ALA A 632 36.03 -3.68 17.52
C ALA A 632 34.96 -3.69 16.41
N ASP A 633 34.83 -4.80 15.69
CA ASP A 633 33.79 -5.01 14.67
C ASP A 633 32.41 -5.28 15.26
N GLN A 634 32.32 -6.03 16.35
CA GLN A 634 31.08 -6.17 17.14
C GLN A 634 30.62 -4.81 17.70
N ASP A 635 31.54 -4.02 18.26
CA ASP A 635 31.25 -2.67 18.76
C ASP A 635 30.81 -1.72 17.63
N ALA A 636 31.39 -1.84 16.43
CA ALA A 636 30.98 -1.07 15.26
C ALA A 636 29.59 -1.49 14.75
N LYS A 637 29.28 -2.80 14.72
CA LYS A 637 27.97 -3.33 14.37
C LYS A 637 26.87 -2.91 15.36
N ALA A 638 27.18 -2.89 16.66
CA ALA A 638 26.27 -2.34 17.67
C ALA A 638 25.99 -0.84 17.43
N LYS A 639 27.02 -0.04 17.19
CA LYS A 639 26.88 1.39 16.86
C LYS A 639 26.14 1.63 15.53
N LEU A 640 26.31 0.75 14.55
CA LEU A 640 25.55 0.77 13.30
C LEU A 640 24.06 0.49 13.54
N ALA A 641 23.72 -0.52 14.35
CA ALA A 641 22.34 -0.82 14.73
C ALA A 641 21.68 0.33 15.51
N GLU A 642 22.41 0.97 16.44
CA GLU A 642 21.95 2.18 17.12
C GLU A 642 21.74 3.36 16.16
N ALA A 643 22.68 3.59 15.24
CA ALA A 643 22.60 4.66 14.25
C ALA A 643 21.43 4.45 13.28
N GLN A 644 21.19 3.20 12.85
CA GLN A 644 20.04 2.82 12.04
C GLN A 644 18.74 3.07 12.80
N THR A 645 18.65 2.65 14.06
CA THR A 645 17.48 2.90 14.93
C THR A 645 17.21 4.40 15.09
N LYS A 646 18.26 5.22 15.29
CA LYS A 646 18.16 6.69 15.37
C LYS A 646 17.70 7.29 14.04
N TYR A 647 18.20 6.79 12.90
CA TYR A 647 17.78 7.23 11.57
C TYR A 647 16.32 6.87 11.27
N ASP A 648 15.90 5.64 11.55
CA ASP A 648 14.51 5.20 11.33
C ASP A 648 13.53 5.98 12.23
N THR A 649 13.94 6.26 13.47
CA THR A 649 13.20 7.14 14.39
C THR A 649 13.10 8.57 13.84
N ALA A 650 14.18 9.12 13.27
CA ALA A 650 14.20 10.46 12.70
C ALA A 650 13.39 10.56 11.39
N MET A 651 13.44 9.54 10.51
CA MET A 651 12.56 9.45 9.34
C MET A 651 11.10 9.39 9.77
N LYS A 652 10.76 8.58 10.79
CA LYS A 652 9.40 8.52 11.33
C LYS A 652 8.97 9.88 11.89
N ALA A 653 9.79 10.53 12.71
CA ALA A 653 9.49 11.86 13.24
C ALA A 653 9.32 12.93 12.15
N LEU A 654 10.09 12.85 11.05
CA LEU A 654 9.93 13.70 9.87
C LEU A 654 8.59 13.44 9.16
N ALA A 655 8.25 12.17 8.91
CA ALA A 655 6.97 11.80 8.30
C ALA A 655 5.77 12.20 9.17
N ASP A 656 5.87 12.01 10.50
CA ASP A 656 4.86 12.40 11.46
C ASP A 656 4.69 13.93 11.50
N ALA A 657 5.79 14.71 11.49
CA ALA A 657 5.75 16.17 11.41
C ALA A 657 5.17 16.67 10.06
N GLN A 658 5.48 16.01 8.95
CA GLN A 658 4.91 16.31 7.63
C GLN A 658 3.41 16.03 7.60
N ASN A 659 2.96 14.92 8.19
CA ASN A 659 1.54 14.59 8.32
C ASN A 659 0.81 15.58 9.25
N GLN A 660 1.41 15.99 10.37
CA GLN A 660 0.85 17.04 11.22
C GLN A 660 0.68 18.37 10.46
N LEU A 661 1.69 18.81 9.73
CA LEU A 661 1.60 20.01 8.89
C LEU A 661 0.48 19.88 7.84
N ALA A 662 0.36 18.73 7.17
CA ALA A 662 -0.69 18.47 6.19
C ALA A 662 -2.10 18.49 6.81
N ASN A 663 -2.28 17.89 7.99
CA ASN A 663 -3.56 17.87 8.72
C ASN A 663 -3.97 19.29 9.21
N LEU A 664 -3.00 20.08 9.68
CA LEU A 664 -3.23 21.48 10.04
C LEU A 664 -3.63 22.34 8.82
N GLN A 665 -2.99 22.09 7.67
CA GLN A 665 -3.34 22.73 6.40
C GLN A 665 -4.73 22.29 5.90
N SER A 666 -5.10 21.01 6.02
CA SER A 666 -6.44 20.52 5.66
C SER A 666 -7.54 21.00 6.61
N GLY A 667 -7.17 21.46 7.82
CA GLY A 667 -8.10 21.94 8.83
C GLY A 667 -8.91 20.84 9.51
N THR A 668 -8.43 19.61 9.47
CA THR A 668 -9.09 18.44 10.07
C THR A 668 -8.15 17.83 11.10
N VAL A 669 -8.30 18.26 12.35
CA VAL A 669 -7.66 17.60 13.50
C VAL A 669 -8.78 17.00 14.35
N ASP A 670 -8.87 15.67 14.34
CA ASP A 670 -9.90 14.93 15.06
C ASP A 670 -9.51 14.84 16.55
N ILE A 671 -9.79 15.92 17.29
CA ILE A 671 -9.57 15.97 18.75
C ILE A 671 -10.29 14.81 19.47
N PRO A 672 -11.56 14.47 19.17
CA PRO A 672 -12.20 13.28 19.75
C PRO A 672 -11.42 11.97 19.56
N ALA A 673 -10.85 11.73 18.37
CA ALA A 673 -10.00 10.56 18.13
C ALA A 673 -8.67 10.62 18.92
N LEU A 674 -8.07 11.81 19.08
CA LEU A 674 -6.87 11.99 19.90
C LEU A 674 -7.14 11.82 21.41
N GLU A 675 -8.29 12.30 21.90
CA GLU A 675 -8.75 12.05 23.27
C GLU A 675 -8.97 10.55 23.51
N LYS A 676 -9.58 9.85 22.55
CA LYS A 676 -9.68 8.39 22.59
C LYS A 676 -8.31 7.73 22.59
N ALA A 677 -7.37 8.18 21.76
CA ALA A 677 -6.03 7.60 21.68
C ALA A 677 -5.24 7.73 23.00
N VAL A 678 -5.38 8.84 23.72
CA VAL A 678 -4.80 9.00 25.08
C VAL A 678 -5.43 8.05 26.07
N VAL A 679 -6.76 7.91 26.04
CA VAL A 679 -7.53 7.02 26.92
C VAL A 679 -7.19 5.54 26.66
N ASP A 680 -7.13 5.13 25.40
CA ASP A 680 -6.76 3.78 24.97
C ASP A 680 -5.30 3.47 25.34
N ALA A 681 -4.35 4.39 25.10
CA ALA A 681 -2.94 4.21 25.44
C ALA A 681 -2.70 4.11 26.96
N GLN A 682 -3.44 4.89 27.77
CA GLN A 682 -3.37 4.79 29.23
C GLN A 682 -3.93 3.45 29.73
N ALA A 683 -5.04 2.98 29.16
CA ALA A 683 -5.63 1.70 29.53
C ALA A 683 -4.75 0.50 29.14
N GLN A 684 -4.08 0.58 27.99
CA GLN A 684 -3.10 -0.41 27.56
C GLN A 684 -1.91 -0.45 28.53
N LEU A 685 -1.27 0.70 28.79
CA LEU A 685 -0.15 0.81 29.74
C LEU A 685 -0.50 0.27 31.14
N ASP A 686 -1.71 0.55 31.62
CA ASP A 686 -2.21 0.04 32.90
C ASP A 686 -2.42 -1.48 32.88
N ALA A 687 -2.93 -2.03 31.77
CA ALA A 687 -3.11 -3.46 31.60
C ALA A 687 -1.75 -4.17 31.60
N ASP A 688 -0.78 -3.75 30.77
CA ASP A 688 0.53 -4.39 30.69
C ASP A 688 1.34 -4.28 31.98
N LYS A 689 1.14 -3.22 32.77
CA LYS A 689 1.69 -3.12 34.13
C LYS A 689 1.12 -4.21 35.05
N ALA A 690 -0.18 -4.51 34.95
CA ALA A 690 -0.80 -5.62 35.68
C ALA A 690 -0.31 -6.98 35.17
N SER A 691 -0.20 -7.17 33.84
CA SER A 691 0.35 -8.39 33.23
C SER A 691 1.79 -8.64 33.67
N LEU A 692 2.64 -7.61 33.66
CA LEU A 692 4.03 -7.68 34.13
C LEU A 692 4.13 -8.04 35.61
N GLN A 693 3.26 -7.48 36.45
CA GLN A 693 3.20 -7.83 37.87
C GLN A 693 2.77 -9.29 38.07
N SER A 694 1.73 -9.74 37.35
CA SER A 694 1.26 -11.13 37.35
C SER A 694 2.36 -12.12 36.89
N ALA A 695 3.11 -11.77 35.85
CA ALA A 695 4.23 -12.57 35.35
C ALA A 695 5.38 -12.66 36.38
N LYS A 696 5.73 -11.55 37.05
CA LYS A 696 6.74 -11.52 38.12
C LYS A 696 6.35 -12.39 39.31
N GLU A 697 5.09 -12.31 39.75
CA GLU A 697 4.55 -13.15 40.81
C GLU A 697 4.56 -14.64 40.42
N THR A 698 4.15 -14.95 39.19
CA THR A 698 4.15 -16.32 38.65
C THR A 698 5.57 -16.90 38.59
N LEU A 699 6.56 -16.11 38.14
CA LEU A 699 7.98 -16.48 38.13
C LEU A 699 8.55 -16.70 39.54
N ALA A 700 8.15 -15.90 40.53
CA ALA A 700 8.55 -16.07 41.92
C ALA A 700 7.97 -17.37 42.51
N VAL A 701 6.67 -17.63 42.29
CA VAL A 701 6.00 -18.85 42.76
C VAL A 701 6.49 -20.10 42.04
N ALA A 702 6.83 -20.03 40.74
CA ALA A 702 7.42 -21.14 40.00
C ALA A 702 8.75 -21.64 40.63
N LYS A 703 9.50 -20.73 41.27
CA LYS A 703 10.74 -21.00 42.02
C LYS A 703 10.51 -21.44 43.48
N ALA A 704 9.26 -21.41 43.98
CA ALA A 704 8.91 -21.72 45.38
C ALA A 704 8.52 -23.20 45.62
N SER A 705 8.19 -23.55 46.86
CA SER A 705 7.86 -24.93 47.27
C SER A 705 6.50 -25.40 46.76
N ALA A 706 6.24 -26.71 46.84
CA ALA A 706 4.96 -27.29 46.42
C ALA A 706 3.76 -26.77 47.23
N VAL A 707 3.93 -26.48 48.52
CA VAL A 707 2.88 -25.91 49.38
C VAL A 707 2.58 -24.46 48.99
N ASP A 708 3.62 -23.67 48.67
CA ASP A 708 3.45 -22.29 48.21
C ASP A 708 2.71 -22.24 46.88
N LYS A 709 3.02 -23.16 45.96
CA LYS A 709 2.35 -23.31 44.67
C LYS A 709 0.86 -23.63 44.81
N ALA A 710 0.49 -24.55 45.70
CA ALA A 710 -0.91 -24.89 45.97
C ALA A 710 -1.70 -23.68 46.55
N ASN A 711 -1.10 -22.98 47.52
CA ASN A 711 -1.69 -21.77 48.11
C ASN A 711 -1.80 -20.62 47.09
N ALA A 712 -0.81 -20.45 46.22
CA ALA A 712 -0.83 -19.45 45.15
C ALA A 712 -1.88 -19.76 44.08
N LEU A 713 -2.05 -21.03 43.69
CA LEU A 713 -3.08 -21.45 42.73
C LEU A 713 -4.50 -21.14 43.25
N SER A 714 -4.77 -21.41 44.53
CA SER A 714 -6.07 -21.07 45.15
C SER A 714 -6.32 -19.56 45.17
N LYS A 715 -5.29 -18.75 45.48
CA LYS A 715 -5.38 -17.28 45.39
C LYS A 715 -5.63 -16.80 43.96
N ALA A 716 -4.90 -17.33 42.97
CA ALA A 716 -5.08 -16.98 41.56
C ALA A 716 -6.49 -17.34 41.04
N GLN A 717 -7.09 -18.44 41.51
CA GLN A 717 -8.48 -18.79 41.19
C GLN A 717 -9.49 -17.78 41.78
N ALA A 718 -9.26 -17.30 43.00
CA ALA A 718 -10.08 -16.24 43.60
C ALA A 718 -9.92 -14.88 42.88
N GLU A 719 -8.68 -14.53 42.50
CA GLU A 719 -8.37 -13.35 41.67
C GLU A 719 -9.10 -13.39 40.32
N LEU A 720 -9.12 -14.56 39.66
CA LEU A 720 -9.83 -14.78 38.40
C LEU A 720 -11.34 -14.58 38.52
N VAL A 721 -11.97 -15.07 39.60
CA VAL A 721 -13.40 -14.85 39.87
C VAL A 721 -13.69 -13.37 40.08
N LYS A 722 -12.85 -12.67 40.86
CA LYS A 722 -12.95 -11.22 41.09
C LYS A 722 -12.81 -10.44 39.77
N ALA A 723 -11.80 -10.73 38.97
CA ALA A 723 -11.58 -10.08 37.67
C ALA A 723 -12.78 -10.26 36.73
N LYS A 724 -13.39 -11.47 36.68
CA LYS A 724 -14.59 -11.75 35.86
C LYS A 724 -15.80 -10.92 36.31
N ALA A 725 -15.97 -10.74 37.62
CA ALA A 725 -17.02 -9.87 38.17
C ALA A 725 -16.76 -8.38 37.89
N GLU A 726 -15.51 -7.92 37.94
CA GLU A 726 -15.14 -6.53 37.63
C GLU A 726 -15.31 -6.21 36.13
N ASN A 727 -14.91 -7.12 35.24
CA ASN A 727 -15.16 -7.00 33.80
C ASN A 727 -16.67 -6.93 33.48
N THR A 728 -17.49 -7.75 34.15
CA THR A 728 -18.95 -7.71 33.99
C THR A 728 -19.53 -6.33 34.34
N LYS A 729 -19.04 -5.70 35.41
CA LYS A 729 -19.46 -4.33 35.80
C LYS A 729 -18.98 -3.28 34.79
N ALA A 730 -17.75 -3.40 34.29
CA ALA A 730 -17.23 -2.46 33.29
C ALA A 730 -18.00 -2.54 31.96
N GLN A 731 -18.35 -3.75 31.51
CA GLN A 731 -19.23 -3.99 30.35
C GLN A 731 -20.61 -3.36 30.55
N GLN A 732 -21.23 -3.50 31.73
CA GLN A 732 -22.51 -2.86 32.05
C GLN A 732 -22.43 -1.32 32.00
N ALA A 733 -21.37 -0.74 32.57
CA ALA A 733 -21.15 0.71 32.51
C ALA A 733 -20.94 1.22 31.08
N LEU A 734 -20.22 0.45 30.24
CA LEU A 734 -20.04 0.75 28.81
C LEU A 734 -21.38 0.71 28.05
N THR A 735 -22.24 -0.27 28.32
CA THR A 735 -23.59 -0.34 27.73
C THR A 735 -24.41 0.90 28.09
N GLN A 736 -24.47 1.25 29.38
CA GLN A 736 -25.20 2.43 29.88
C GLN A 736 -24.69 3.75 29.25
N ALA A 737 -23.37 3.93 29.18
CA ALA A 737 -22.78 5.12 28.57
C ALA A 737 -23.13 5.24 27.08
N LYS A 738 -23.16 4.12 26.34
CA LYS A 738 -23.54 4.06 24.91
C LYS A 738 -25.03 4.35 24.70
N GLU A 739 -25.92 3.83 25.56
CA GLU A 739 -27.35 4.15 25.54
C GLU A 739 -27.61 5.65 25.78
N GLU A 740 -26.92 6.25 26.76
CA GLU A 740 -27.03 7.68 27.04
C GLU A 740 -26.49 8.56 25.90
N LEU A 741 -25.38 8.15 25.25
CA LEU A 741 -24.88 8.82 24.05
C LEU A 741 -25.88 8.78 22.89
N GLU A 742 -26.59 7.67 22.70
CA GLU A 742 -27.64 7.56 21.68
C GLU A 742 -28.82 8.51 21.97
N VAL A 743 -29.23 8.62 23.24
CA VAL A 743 -30.29 9.54 23.69
C VAL A 743 -29.88 11.00 23.45
N LEU A 744 -28.66 11.39 23.85
CA LEU A 744 -28.15 12.74 23.63
C LEU A 744 -27.98 13.08 22.15
N THR A 745 -27.56 12.11 21.33
CA THR A 745 -27.46 12.27 19.87
C THR A 745 -28.82 12.53 19.23
N LYS A 746 -29.86 11.80 19.66
CA LYS A 746 -31.26 12.04 19.22
C LYS A 746 -31.76 13.41 19.69
N ALA A 747 -31.46 13.81 20.93
CA ALA A 747 -31.82 15.13 21.45
C ALA A 747 -31.17 16.28 20.65
N ASN A 748 -29.90 16.13 20.26
CA ASN A 748 -29.20 17.08 19.39
C ASN A 748 -29.83 17.15 17.98
N GLY A 749 -30.29 16.01 17.44
CA GLY A 749 -31.06 15.97 16.20
C GLY A 749 -32.38 16.76 16.27
N VAL A 750 -33.10 16.65 17.38
CA VAL A 750 -34.32 17.44 17.64
C VAL A 750 -34.00 18.94 17.82
N ALA A 751 -32.92 19.28 18.52
CA ALA A 751 -32.49 20.68 18.68
C ALA A 751 -32.15 21.32 17.32
N LYS A 752 -31.48 20.59 16.42
CA LYS A 752 -31.23 21.05 15.05
C LYS A 752 -32.53 21.31 14.26
N GLN A 753 -33.52 20.42 14.35
CA GLN A 753 -34.84 20.63 13.72
C GLN A 753 -35.58 21.84 14.31
N ALA A 754 -35.37 22.14 15.60
CA ALA A 754 -35.91 23.35 16.22
C ALA A 754 -35.27 24.62 15.66
N VAL A 755 -33.95 24.63 15.40
CA VAL A 755 -33.26 25.75 14.72
C VAL A 755 -33.78 25.95 13.30
N GLU A 756 -33.90 24.87 12.51
CA GLU A 756 -34.46 24.91 11.16
C GLU A 756 -35.89 25.49 11.16
N SER A 757 -36.73 25.06 12.10
CA SER A 757 -38.11 25.54 12.26
C SER A 757 -38.20 27.00 12.72
N ALA A 758 -37.37 27.40 13.69
CA ALA A 758 -37.32 28.77 14.18
C ALA A 758 -36.83 29.74 13.09
N THR A 759 -35.83 29.33 12.31
CA THR A 759 -35.29 30.12 11.19
C THR A 759 -36.34 30.33 10.11
N ALA A 760 -37.04 29.26 9.69
CA ALA A 760 -38.14 29.37 8.72
C ALA A 760 -39.28 30.28 9.19
N ASN A 761 -39.58 30.28 10.51
CA ASN A 761 -40.57 31.20 11.08
C ASN A 761 -40.05 32.65 11.09
N ARG A 762 -38.80 32.89 11.48
CA ARG A 762 -38.15 34.22 11.44
C ARG A 762 -38.18 34.79 10.03
N ASP A 763 -37.80 34.00 9.02
CA ASP A 763 -37.77 34.44 7.63
C ASP A 763 -39.18 34.79 7.12
N LYS A 764 -40.21 34.02 7.48
CA LYS A 764 -41.61 34.33 7.18
C LYS A 764 -42.09 35.61 7.85
N VAL A 765 -41.80 35.81 9.13
CA VAL A 765 -42.18 37.01 9.89
C VAL A 765 -41.45 38.24 9.35
N LYS A 766 -40.18 38.08 8.91
CA LYS A 766 -39.41 39.15 8.29
C LYS A 766 -40.08 39.69 7.03
N VAL A 767 -40.56 38.83 6.14
CA VAL A 767 -41.30 39.26 4.94
C VAL A 767 -42.53 40.09 5.31
N LEU A 768 -43.32 39.66 6.30
CA LEU A 768 -44.50 40.39 6.77
C LEU A 768 -44.13 41.75 7.40
N ALA A 769 -43.02 41.83 8.14
CA ALA A 769 -42.52 43.08 8.71
C ALA A 769 -42.01 44.04 7.62
N ASP A 770 -41.26 43.55 6.63
CA ASP A 770 -40.80 44.33 5.48
C ASP A 770 -42.00 44.88 4.67
N GLU A 771 -43.03 44.06 4.43
CA GLU A 771 -44.28 44.46 3.74
C GLU A 771 -45.08 45.51 4.53
N ALA A 772 -45.27 45.32 5.83
CA ALA A 772 -46.00 46.27 6.68
C ALA A 772 -45.27 47.61 6.79
N ASN A 773 -43.95 47.58 6.98
CA ASN A 773 -43.12 48.79 7.01
C ASN A 773 -43.15 49.53 5.67
N LYS A 774 -43.06 48.82 4.54
CA LYS A 774 -43.22 49.42 3.21
C LYS A 774 -44.58 50.08 3.04
N LYS A 775 -45.67 49.39 3.39
CA LYS A 775 -47.04 49.94 3.32
C LYS A 775 -47.20 51.21 4.17
N SER A 776 -46.56 51.26 5.35
CA SER A 776 -46.52 52.45 6.19
C SER A 776 -45.79 53.62 5.50
N GLN A 777 -44.62 53.38 4.90
CA GLN A 777 -43.84 54.39 4.17
C GLN A 777 -44.57 54.91 2.92
N ASP A 778 -45.21 54.01 2.16
CA ASP A 778 -46.01 54.35 0.98
C ASP A 778 -47.21 55.24 1.37
N LEU A 779 -47.92 54.92 2.46
CA LEU A 779 -49.03 55.73 2.98
C LEU A 779 -48.59 57.08 3.57
N GLU A 780 -47.45 57.14 4.25
CA GLU A 780 -46.87 58.40 4.76
C GLU A 780 -46.43 59.32 3.61
N THR A 781 -45.86 58.77 2.55
CA THR A 781 -45.53 59.48 1.32
C THR A 781 -46.80 59.98 0.62
N ALA A 782 -47.84 59.14 0.53
CA ALA A 782 -49.12 59.53 -0.04
C ALA A 782 -49.81 60.64 0.77
N LEU A 783 -49.75 60.59 2.11
CA LEU A 783 -50.31 61.64 2.98
C LEU A 783 -49.55 62.96 2.84
N THR A 784 -48.22 62.91 2.76
CA THR A 784 -47.37 64.10 2.54
C THR A 784 -47.66 64.75 1.19
N ASN A 785 -47.85 63.95 0.14
CA ASN A 785 -48.17 64.43 -1.20
C ASN A 785 -49.65 64.80 -1.39
N LYS A 786 -50.56 64.37 -0.49
CA LYS A 786 -52.01 64.59 -0.59
C LYS A 786 -52.41 66.04 -0.85
N PRO A 787 -51.83 67.09 -0.22
CA PRO A 787 -52.20 68.47 -0.51
C PRO A 787 -51.84 68.90 -1.93
N ALA A 788 -50.70 68.45 -2.46
CA ALA A 788 -50.28 68.74 -3.83
C ALA A 788 -51.15 67.99 -4.85
N VAL A 789 -51.40 66.69 -4.62
CA VAL A 789 -52.26 65.86 -5.47
C VAL A 789 -53.70 66.37 -5.47
N LEU A 790 -54.27 66.70 -4.31
CA LEU A 790 -55.61 67.30 -4.24
C LEU A 790 -55.66 68.69 -4.88
N LYS A 791 -54.62 69.52 -4.75
CA LYS A 791 -54.55 70.82 -5.45
C LYS A 791 -54.57 70.63 -6.97
N GLU A 792 -53.76 69.71 -7.49
CA GLU A 792 -53.70 69.41 -8.93
C GLU A 792 -55.01 68.80 -9.45
N LEU A 793 -55.57 67.82 -8.73
CA LEU A 793 -56.84 67.20 -9.10
C LEU A 793 -58.02 68.18 -9.00
N ASN A 794 -58.07 69.05 -7.99
CA ASN A 794 -59.11 70.08 -7.89
C ASN A 794 -58.94 71.16 -8.98
N SER A 795 -57.71 71.50 -9.40
CA SER A 795 -57.48 72.36 -10.56
C SER A 795 -58.03 71.72 -11.83
N LYS A 796 -57.66 70.45 -12.10
CA LYS A 796 -58.17 69.68 -13.24
C LYS A 796 -59.69 69.50 -13.20
N LEU A 797 -60.28 69.33 -12.01
CA LEU A 797 -61.73 69.25 -11.83
C LEU A 797 -62.41 70.58 -12.14
N ALA A 798 -61.88 71.70 -11.63
CA ALA A 798 -62.38 73.05 -11.91
C ALA A 798 -62.22 73.43 -13.39
N GLU A 799 -61.10 73.09 -14.01
CA GLU A 799 -60.85 73.24 -15.45
C GLU A 799 -61.85 72.41 -16.27
N ALA A 800 -62.09 71.14 -15.91
CA ALA A 800 -63.07 70.29 -16.57
C ALA A 800 -64.52 70.78 -16.37
N GLN A 801 -64.87 71.26 -15.17
CA GLN A 801 -66.17 71.88 -14.86
C GLN A 801 -66.37 73.18 -15.64
N THR A 802 -65.34 74.04 -15.71
CA THR A 802 -65.36 75.29 -16.50
C THR A 802 -65.52 74.96 -17.98
N LYS A 803 -64.76 73.99 -18.51
CA LYS A 803 -64.87 73.53 -19.89
C LYS A 803 -66.26 72.95 -20.19
N ALA A 804 -66.83 72.15 -19.29
CA ALA A 804 -68.21 71.66 -19.41
C ALA A 804 -69.24 72.80 -19.34
N GLY A 805 -69.01 73.81 -18.49
CA GLY A 805 -69.86 75.02 -18.41
C GLY A 805 -69.83 75.85 -19.69
N VAL A 806 -68.64 76.10 -20.25
CA VAL A 806 -68.46 76.77 -21.55
C VAL A 806 -69.14 75.95 -22.65
N LEU A 807 -68.90 74.64 -22.73
CA LEU A 807 -69.57 73.77 -23.72
C LEU A 807 -71.09 73.75 -23.55
N ARG A 808 -71.63 73.84 -22.33
CA ARG A 808 -73.09 73.96 -22.10
C ARG A 808 -73.63 75.33 -22.54
N ALA A 809 -72.89 76.42 -22.33
CA ALA A 809 -73.26 77.75 -22.82
C ALA A 809 -73.16 77.84 -24.37
N GLU A 810 -72.15 77.22 -24.96
CA GLU A 810 -72.03 77.01 -26.40
C GLU A 810 -73.18 76.14 -26.94
N LEU A 811 -73.58 75.09 -26.21
CA LEU A 811 -74.71 74.24 -26.57
C LEU A 811 -76.03 75.02 -26.55
N GLU A 812 -76.25 75.83 -25.52
CA GLU A 812 -77.47 76.65 -25.40
C GLU A 812 -77.49 77.73 -26.50
N THR A 813 -76.36 78.40 -26.75
CA THR A 813 -76.21 79.34 -27.87
C THR A 813 -76.42 78.63 -29.22
N ALA A 814 -75.92 77.39 -29.36
CA ALA A 814 -76.09 76.59 -30.57
C ALA A 814 -77.54 76.11 -30.75
N LYS A 815 -78.28 75.85 -29.65
CA LYS A 815 -79.71 75.51 -29.63
C LYS A 815 -80.59 76.72 -29.89
N GLU A 816 -80.26 77.88 -29.35
CA GLU A 816 -80.89 79.16 -29.72
C GLU A 816 -80.68 79.49 -31.19
N ALA A 817 -79.44 79.37 -31.69
CA ALA A 817 -79.12 79.60 -33.10
C ALA A 817 -79.84 78.57 -33.99
N LEU A 818 -79.91 77.30 -33.57
CA LEU A 818 -80.70 76.28 -34.25
C LEU A 818 -82.20 76.64 -34.27
N SER A 819 -82.76 77.11 -33.16
CA SER A 819 -84.16 77.55 -33.05
C SER A 819 -84.44 78.75 -33.95
N LYS A 820 -83.58 79.77 -33.93
CA LYS A 820 -83.64 80.95 -34.82
C LYS A 820 -83.54 80.53 -36.30
N LEU A 821 -82.61 79.65 -36.65
CA LEU A 821 -82.48 79.10 -38.00
C LEU A 821 -83.66 78.22 -38.40
N GLN A 822 -84.28 77.48 -37.46
CA GLN A 822 -85.50 76.70 -37.72
C GLN A 822 -86.72 77.59 -37.95
N VAL A 823 -86.86 78.68 -37.19
CA VAL A 823 -87.88 79.71 -37.43
C VAL A 823 -87.65 80.37 -38.79
N THR A 824 -86.44 80.83 -39.08
CA THR A 824 -86.09 81.40 -40.39
C THR A 824 -86.31 80.40 -41.53
N ALA A 825 -85.92 79.13 -41.38
CA ALA A 825 -86.18 78.09 -42.38
C ALA A 825 -87.68 77.86 -42.57
N LYS A 826 -88.47 77.80 -41.48
CA LYS A 826 -89.93 77.68 -41.53
C LYS A 826 -90.58 78.88 -42.22
N GLU A 827 -90.11 80.09 -41.95
CA GLU A 827 -90.56 81.33 -42.62
C GLU A 827 -90.17 81.37 -44.10
N LYS A 828 -88.95 80.97 -44.47
CA LYS A 828 -88.49 80.91 -45.86
C LYS A 828 -89.21 79.81 -46.65
N VAL A 829 -89.42 78.64 -46.05
CA VAL A 829 -90.25 77.55 -46.60
C VAL A 829 -91.70 78.03 -46.76
N ALA A 830 -92.29 78.67 -45.76
CA ALA A 830 -93.64 79.20 -45.83
C ALA A 830 -93.78 80.26 -46.92
N LYS A 831 -92.84 81.21 -47.01
CA LYS A 831 -92.82 82.27 -48.03
C LYS A 831 -92.56 81.72 -49.43
N TYR A 832 -91.70 80.71 -49.59
CA TYR A 832 -91.55 79.97 -50.85
C TYR A 832 -92.86 79.31 -51.26
N ASN A 833 -93.52 78.58 -50.35
CA ASN A 833 -94.80 77.93 -50.60
C ASN A 833 -95.93 78.94 -50.92
N GLU A 834 -95.95 80.08 -50.23
CA GLU A 834 -96.92 81.17 -50.45
C GLU A 834 -96.72 81.84 -51.81
N LEU A 835 -95.47 82.21 -52.16
CA LEU A 835 -95.15 82.80 -53.46
C LEU A 835 -95.42 81.82 -54.61
N ALA A 836 -95.06 80.54 -54.43
CA ALA A 836 -95.38 79.48 -55.40
C ALA A 836 -96.90 79.31 -55.59
N LYS A 837 -97.68 79.39 -54.51
CA LYS A 837 -99.14 79.31 -54.56
C LYS A 837 -99.78 80.54 -55.22
N LEU A 838 -99.37 81.75 -54.83
CA LEU A 838 -99.87 83.01 -55.39
C LEU A 838 -99.58 83.11 -56.90
N LYS A 839 -98.39 82.65 -57.33
CA LYS A 839 -98.04 82.59 -58.75
C LYS A 839 -98.96 81.62 -59.51
N ALA A 840 -99.23 80.43 -58.96
CA ALA A 840 -100.16 79.47 -59.55
C ALA A 840 -101.62 79.98 -59.61
N GLU A 841 -102.05 80.80 -58.65
CA GLU A 841 -103.37 81.45 -58.66
C GLU A 841 -103.45 82.60 -59.68
N GLN A 842 -102.38 83.38 -59.88
CA GLN A 842 -102.31 84.40 -60.95
C GLN A 842 -102.39 83.76 -62.35
N ASP A 843 -101.58 82.74 -62.61
CA ASP A 843 -101.51 82.08 -63.93
C ASP A 843 -102.88 81.49 -64.34
N LYS A 844 -103.67 81.08 -63.35
CA LYS A 844 -105.05 80.63 -63.54
C LYS A 844 -106.02 81.79 -63.84
N ALA A 845 -105.86 82.94 -63.19
CA ALA A 845 -106.73 84.10 -63.35
C ALA A 845 -106.58 84.78 -64.72
N GLU A 846 -105.36 84.93 -65.23
CA GLU A 846 -105.11 85.50 -66.57
C GLU A 846 -105.70 84.61 -67.69
N ALA A 847 -105.66 83.28 -67.50
CA ALA A 847 -106.27 82.33 -68.44
C ALA A 847 -107.81 82.42 -68.49
N ASP A 848 -108.48 82.53 -67.33
CA ASP A 848 -109.95 82.66 -67.27
C ASP A 848 -110.43 84.01 -67.83
N ALA A 849 -109.70 85.11 -67.59
CA ALA A 849 -110.06 86.44 -68.09
C ALA A 849 -110.12 86.52 -69.62
N LYS A 850 -109.10 85.96 -70.29
CA LYS A 850 -109.03 85.91 -71.76
C LYS A 850 -110.23 85.15 -72.36
N ARG A 851 -110.62 84.04 -71.72
CA ARG A 851 -111.75 83.18 -72.13
C ARG A 851 -113.10 83.90 -72.13
N LEU A 852 -113.34 84.84 -71.20
CA LEU A 852 -114.60 85.60 -71.15
C LEU A 852 -114.70 86.66 -72.25
N GLN A 853 -113.58 87.29 -72.63
CA GLN A 853 -113.59 88.35 -73.64
C GLN A 853 -113.88 87.81 -75.05
N ASP A 854 -113.36 86.62 -75.38
CA ASP A 854 -113.63 85.94 -76.67
C ASP A 854 -115.13 85.60 -76.84
N LEU A 855 -115.79 85.14 -75.77
CA LEU A 855 -117.23 84.84 -75.76
C LEU A 855 -118.10 86.10 -76.00
N GLN A 856 -117.71 87.23 -75.40
CA GLN A 856 -118.46 88.47 -75.51
C GLN A 856 -118.34 89.12 -76.90
N ASN A 857 -117.19 88.96 -77.57
CA ASN A 857 -117.03 89.35 -78.97
C ASN A 857 -117.98 88.57 -79.88
N LYS A 858 -118.04 87.24 -79.72
CA LYS A 858 -118.88 86.33 -80.51
C LYS A 858 -120.39 86.64 -80.36
N ALA A 859 -120.83 86.99 -79.14
CA ALA A 859 -122.21 87.40 -78.86
C ALA A 859 -122.62 88.70 -79.58
N ASN A 860 -121.69 89.66 -79.72
CA ASN A 860 -121.95 90.94 -80.38
C ASN A 860 -122.02 90.82 -81.90
N GLU A 861 -121.26 89.90 -82.49
CA GLU A 861 -121.21 89.64 -83.92
C GLU A 861 -122.56 89.11 -84.46
N ILE A 862 -123.17 88.15 -83.75
CA ILE A 862 -124.51 87.62 -84.07
C ILE A 862 -125.58 88.72 -84.00
N ARG A 863 -125.52 89.58 -82.98
CA ARG A 863 -126.46 90.69 -82.77
C ARG A 863 -126.34 91.76 -83.86
N LYS A 864 -125.17 91.91 -84.48
CA LYS A 864 -124.88 92.87 -85.56
C LYS A 864 -125.38 92.40 -86.93
N ASN A 865 -125.44 91.08 -87.15
CA ASN A 865 -125.90 90.46 -88.40
C ASN A 865 -127.43 90.28 -88.49
N GLY A 866 -128.21 90.94 -87.63
CA GLY A 866 -129.69 90.87 -87.62
C GLY A 866 -130.28 89.66 -86.88
N GLY A 867 -129.43 88.83 -86.27
CA GLY A 867 -129.82 87.66 -85.50
C GLY A 867 -130.25 87.96 -84.06
N GLN A 868 -130.89 86.97 -83.42
CA GLN A 868 -131.12 86.94 -81.97
C GLN A 868 -130.10 85.99 -81.31
N PRO A 869 -129.03 86.52 -80.68
CA PRO A 869 -128.06 85.69 -79.97
C PRO A 869 -128.69 85.01 -78.75
N LYS A 870 -128.47 83.70 -78.66
CA LYS A 870 -128.87 82.80 -77.58
C LYS A 870 -127.62 82.10 -77.05
N GLU A 871 -127.40 82.18 -75.74
CA GLU A 871 -126.23 81.61 -75.09
C GLU A 871 -126.31 80.08 -75.04
N VAL A 872 -125.17 79.44 -75.26
CA VAL A 872 -124.92 78.01 -75.07
C VAL A 872 -124.14 77.86 -73.77
N LEU A 873 -124.76 77.18 -72.81
CA LEU A 873 -124.25 76.96 -71.46
C LEU A 873 -123.63 75.57 -71.36
N ASP A 874 -122.54 75.44 -70.61
CA ASP A 874 -122.01 74.12 -70.21
C ASP A 874 -122.81 73.50 -69.05
N ALA A 875 -122.45 72.26 -68.69
CA ALA A 875 -123.10 71.51 -67.62
C ALA A 875 -123.00 72.17 -66.23
N ASN A 876 -122.13 73.17 -66.05
CA ASN A 876 -121.97 73.94 -64.81
C ASN A 876 -122.66 75.32 -64.88
N GLY A 877 -123.42 75.60 -65.95
CA GLY A 877 -124.09 76.88 -66.16
C GLY A 877 -123.16 78.03 -66.58
N LYS A 878 -121.92 77.73 -67.02
CA LYS A 878 -120.99 78.74 -67.53
C LYS A 878 -121.25 78.92 -69.04
N VAL A 879 -121.33 80.16 -69.53
CA VAL A 879 -121.41 80.40 -70.99
C VAL A 879 -120.14 79.88 -71.65
N VAL A 880 -120.32 79.09 -72.72
CA VAL A 880 -119.25 78.49 -73.54
C VAL A 880 -119.41 78.75 -75.03
N ASP A 881 -120.60 79.12 -75.51
CA ASP A 881 -120.80 79.66 -76.86
C ASP A 881 -122.05 80.55 -76.95
N VAL A 882 -122.32 81.17 -78.11
CA VAL A 882 -123.53 81.94 -78.43
C VAL A 882 -123.94 81.70 -79.89
N VAL A 883 -125.24 81.53 -80.20
CA VAL A 883 -125.78 81.17 -81.53
C VAL A 883 -127.07 81.93 -81.90
N ASP A 884 -127.50 81.95 -83.17
CA ASP A 884 -128.71 82.67 -83.66
C ASP A 884 -129.97 81.77 -83.73
N ALA A 885 -131.16 82.36 -83.59
CA ALA A 885 -132.43 81.69 -83.37
C ALA A 885 -133.49 81.80 -84.51
N LYS A 886 -133.21 82.47 -85.65
CA LYS A 886 -134.28 82.96 -86.57
C LYS A 886 -134.45 82.30 -87.96
N ALA A 887 -133.80 81.18 -88.26
CA ALA A 887 -133.91 80.50 -89.57
C ALA A 887 -134.41 79.04 -89.47
N GLN A 888 -135.33 78.62 -90.36
CA GLN A 888 -135.78 77.23 -90.51
C GLN A 888 -135.17 76.54 -91.73
N ASN A 889 -135.00 75.21 -91.61
CA ASN A 889 -134.55 74.26 -92.64
C ASN A 889 -133.15 74.48 -93.24
N LYS A 890 -132.13 73.96 -92.55
CA LYS A 890 -131.07 73.18 -93.21
C LYS A 890 -130.49 72.14 -92.27
N ALA A 891 -130.36 70.90 -92.72
CA ALA A 891 -129.54 69.91 -92.04
C ALA A 891 -128.06 70.25 -92.27
N VAL A 892 -127.27 70.29 -91.20
CA VAL A 892 -125.80 70.23 -91.24
C VAL A 892 -125.35 69.36 -90.06
N ASP A 893 -125.15 68.07 -90.35
CA ASP A 893 -124.27 67.21 -89.56
C ASP A 893 -122.95 67.08 -90.34
N VAL A 894 -122.03 68.00 -90.03
CA VAL A 894 -120.65 68.13 -90.54
C VAL A 894 -119.94 68.91 -89.42
N THR A 895 -119.18 68.34 -88.47
CA THR A 895 -118.14 67.29 -88.53
C THR A 895 -116.91 67.70 -89.35
N VAL A 896 -115.71 67.30 -88.88
CA VAL A 896 -114.35 67.51 -89.43
C VAL A 896 -113.80 68.94 -89.57
N GLY A 897 -112.48 69.07 -89.38
CA GLY A 897 -111.71 70.32 -89.43
C GLY A 897 -110.84 70.58 -88.18
N THR A 898 -110.27 69.58 -87.50
CA THR A 898 -108.98 68.89 -87.81
C THR A 898 -107.78 69.82 -88.08
N LYS A 899 -106.59 69.30 -87.74
CA LYS A 899 -105.23 69.73 -88.14
C LYS A 899 -104.64 70.89 -87.35
N GLU A 900 -103.33 70.98 -87.13
CA GLU A 900 -102.15 70.09 -87.19
C GLU A 900 -100.99 71.04 -86.90
N ASP A 901 -100.11 70.72 -85.96
CA ASP A 901 -98.67 70.57 -86.21
C ASP A 901 -98.05 69.97 -84.93
N ARG A 902 -97.37 68.81 -85.01
CA ARG A 902 -95.92 68.66 -85.26
C ARG A 902 -95.06 69.29 -84.15
N THR A 903 -94.08 68.63 -83.53
CA THR A 903 -93.39 67.33 -83.76
C THR A 903 -93.13 66.64 -82.40
N TYR A 904 -93.01 65.31 -82.28
CA TYR A 904 -91.82 64.48 -82.57
C TYR A 904 -90.52 65.08 -81.93
N GLN A 905 -89.72 64.39 -81.11
CA GLN A 905 -89.49 62.94 -80.96
C GLN A 905 -89.13 62.49 -79.53
N ALA A 906 -89.39 61.20 -79.25
CA ALA A 906 -88.62 60.38 -78.30
C ALA A 906 -87.47 59.68 -79.06
N PRO A 907 -86.40 59.15 -78.40
CA PRO A 907 -86.55 57.84 -77.76
C PRO A 907 -85.64 57.55 -76.54
N ALA A 908 -86.06 56.55 -75.72
CA ALA A 908 -85.21 55.57 -75.03
C ALA A 908 -84.15 56.10 -74.00
N GLN A 909 -83.52 55.34 -73.10
CA GLN A 909 -83.70 54.00 -72.51
C GLN A 909 -82.83 53.96 -71.22
N ALA A 910 -83.08 53.02 -70.30
CA ALA A 910 -82.07 52.19 -69.58
C ALA A 910 -80.86 52.84 -68.84
N THR A 911 -80.23 52.31 -67.77
CA THR A 911 -80.43 51.14 -66.89
C THR A 911 -79.47 51.25 -65.68
N ASN A 912 -79.76 50.49 -64.62
CA ASN A 912 -78.83 49.82 -63.67
C ASN A 912 -77.30 50.13 -63.74
N ALA A 913 -76.65 50.33 -62.58
CA ALA A 913 -75.89 49.26 -61.88
C ALA A 913 -75.00 49.73 -60.69
N LYS A 914 -75.25 49.12 -59.53
CA LYS A 914 -74.30 48.36 -58.67
C LYS A 914 -72.99 49.01 -58.11
N ALA A 915 -72.88 48.89 -56.77
CA ALA A 915 -71.69 48.70 -55.92
C ALA A 915 -70.79 49.88 -55.48
N GLU A 916 -70.26 49.69 -54.27
CA GLU A 916 -69.27 50.51 -53.54
C GLU A 916 -67.93 50.63 -54.29
N PRO A 917 -67.05 51.58 -53.89
CA PRO A 917 -65.97 51.15 -53.01
C PRO A 917 -65.45 52.18 -51.96
N LYS A 918 -64.72 51.62 -50.99
CA LYS A 918 -63.78 52.25 -50.04
C LYS A 918 -63.00 53.47 -50.59
N LYS A 919 -62.74 54.46 -49.72
CA LYS A 919 -61.49 55.27 -49.61
C LYS A 919 -61.53 56.07 -48.28
N GLN A 920 -60.62 55.84 -47.32
CA GLN A 920 -59.20 56.25 -47.20
C GLN A 920 -58.98 57.60 -46.49
N LEU A 921 -58.19 57.51 -45.41
CA LEU A 921 -57.18 58.44 -44.86
C LEU A 921 -56.67 59.54 -45.83
N PRO A 922 -56.25 60.74 -45.35
CA PRO A 922 -55.00 60.96 -44.58
C PRO A 922 -55.19 61.69 -43.21
N ASN A 923 -54.35 61.46 -42.17
CA ASN A 923 -53.00 62.01 -41.93
C ASN A 923 -53.00 63.56 -41.75
N THR A 924 -52.54 64.18 -40.65
CA THR A 924 -51.18 64.20 -40.06
C THR A 924 -51.22 64.24 -38.50
N GLY A 925 -50.27 63.69 -37.72
CA GLY A 925 -48.90 64.22 -37.45
C GLY A 925 -48.89 65.07 -36.15
N THR A 926 -47.98 64.97 -35.18
CA THR A 926 -46.62 64.37 -35.13
C THR A 926 -46.09 64.26 -33.67
N LYS A 927 -45.27 63.23 -33.39
CA LYS A 927 -44.13 63.17 -32.42
C LYS A 927 -44.44 63.35 -30.91
N GLU A 928 -43.74 62.76 -29.93
CA GLU A 928 -42.66 61.74 -29.81
C GLU A 928 -42.65 61.30 -28.30
N SER A 929 -41.92 60.30 -27.76
CA SER A 929 -40.88 59.37 -28.26
C SER A 929 -40.78 58.09 -27.36
N ASN A 930 -39.96 57.11 -27.79
CA ASN A 930 -39.27 56.00 -27.07
C ASN A 930 -39.70 55.52 -25.65
N LEU A 931 -39.96 54.20 -25.51
CA LEU A 931 -38.96 53.21 -25.01
C LEU A 931 -39.55 51.76 -24.98
N LEU A 932 -39.06 50.85 -25.83
CA LEU A 932 -39.33 49.41 -25.69
C LEU A 932 -38.26 48.55 -26.40
N ALA A 933 -37.59 47.66 -25.66
CA ALA A 933 -36.60 46.70 -26.16
C ALA A 933 -36.32 45.62 -25.11
N VAL A 934 -35.92 44.38 -25.43
CA VAL A 934 -36.07 43.50 -26.61
C VAL A 934 -36.01 42.06 -26.06
N LEU A 935 -36.85 41.14 -26.55
CA LEU A 935 -36.72 39.70 -26.30
C LEU A 935 -35.92 39.04 -27.44
N GLY A 936 -34.96 38.16 -27.14
CA GLY A 936 -34.19 37.48 -28.21
C GLY A 936 -33.10 36.51 -27.75
N ALA A 937 -33.50 35.25 -27.51
CA ALA A 937 -32.77 33.98 -27.70
C ALA A 937 -31.24 33.88 -27.49
N SER A 938 -30.83 32.90 -26.66
CA SER A 938 -29.62 32.09 -26.91
C SER A 938 -29.80 30.64 -26.42
N ILE A 939 -29.15 29.71 -27.12
CA ILE A 939 -29.34 28.25 -27.02
C ILE A 939 -28.26 27.66 -26.09
N GLY A 940 -28.61 26.58 -25.38
CA GLY A 940 -27.72 25.96 -24.39
C GLY A 940 -26.64 25.02 -24.95
N LEU A 941 -25.73 24.62 -24.07
CA LEU A 941 -24.77 23.53 -24.27
C LEU A 941 -24.59 22.77 -22.96
N LEU A 942 -24.98 21.49 -22.94
CA LEU A 942 -24.69 20.56 -21.86
C LEU A 942 -23.23 20.10 -21.97
N ALA A 943 -22.51 20.04 -20.84
CA ALA A 943 -21.26 19.30 -20.71
C ALA A 943 -21.44 18.15 -19.71
N LEU A 944 -21.26 16.92 -20.18
CA LEU A 944 -21.27 15.70 -19.38
C LEU A 944 -19.88 15.46 -18.77
N ALA A 945 -19.80 15.28 -17.45
CA ALA A 945 -18.69 14.57 -16.80
C ALA A 945 -19.22 13.92 -15.52
N GLY A 946 -19.28 12.58 -15.47
CA GLY A 946 -19.86 11.85 -14.35
C GLY A 946 -18.86 10.97 -13.61
N LYS A 947 -19.25 10.53 -12.41
CA LYS A 947 -18.82 9.24 -11.86
C LYS A 947 -19.80 8.75 -10.79
N ARG A 948 -20.44 7.60 -11.05
CA ARG A 948 -21.07 6.78 -10.00
C ARG A 948 -19.98 5.96 -9.30
N LYS A 949 -20.16 5.70 -8.01
CA LYS A 949 -19.57 4.54 -7.31
C LYS A 949 -20.71 3.61 -6.89
N TYR A 950 -20.50 2.32 -7.01
CA TYR A 950 -21.21 1.29 -6.25
C TYR A 950 -20.25 0.12 -5.98
N ASN A 951 -20.24 -0.31 -4.73
CA ASN A 951 -19.65 -1.49 -4.09
C ASN A 951 -18.51 -2.28 -4.79
N ARG A 952 -17.36 -2.32 -4.11
CA ARG A 952 -16.97 -3.54 -3.37
C ARG A 952 -16.66 -3.15 -1.92
#